data_AF-A0A958NK84-F1
#
_entry.id   AF-A0A958NK84-F1
#
_cell.length_a   1.000
_cell.length_b   1.000
_cell.length_c   1.000
_cell.angle_alpha   90.00
_cell.angle_beta   90.00
_cell.angle_gamma   90.00
#
_symmetry.space_group_name_H-M   'P 1'
#
loop_
_entity.id
_entity.type
_entity.pdbx_description
1 polymer ?
#
loop_
_entity_poly.entity_id
_entity_poly.type
_entity_poly.pdbx_seq_one_letter_code
_entity_poly.pdbx_strand_id
1 'polypeptide(L)'
;MNAINPKDSKDTLSKTPFKNFAVGVIVMLIFLIGHSLFAQVGVGNTNPQAQLDISASNTTSPTNQDGILIPRVTNLPADASMTANQDGILVFYDNTGEDGKGFYYWDDTAGDWIKINAGIDQDNQTIDNFSLVGTTLRLSLANDGQPLQTVNLASLQDGTGTDDQTIDNFSLSGTTLRISLENDGQPLQTVNLASLQDGTGTDDQNLTAASLTGTTLNLGIENGTGTSVNLAALQDGTGSDDQTIDNFSLVGTTLRLSLENDGQPLQTVNLASLQDGTGTDDQNIQNLAFNSSTNILTVGIENGTAQTVDLSALNSGGDITQIIAGTGMTGGGTTGAITVNAVGTNGLLTYANDIRLGGALTQNTTITNNAFDMIFNVNGSGTFKVQDGGVDKFEMNTFGDAVFGGDLYLRDENSNATSTILARFIDSDDDGVLEIFQGGSISNRIHGNGTSFFNAGKVAIGQTTADGFLEILAANNGTEPHIKLVHNGASGARINFTNTATTSNVWTLFGNTDDIATNSVFNFFHSGTGNIMQITGDGKVAVGAAITEGTFNVTGDTYHSDDIYLRDGAVNGGDILARLYDSADDGVLDIYSDNAVNHRIHGNGETVFNELGFNNTDVRIESDTRANMFLVDASDNLVRIGNGAGGLAQQGSVRTVTSTTGTLNVTVDYIANLQSGTGSTVGLGTAEFVTDGGNQVLMMDANLIPFNDDDDGLGFSNFRWTALWATDGTINTSDLTLKKDIEPLKYGLDQLMDIETITYKWKNGKTDDTKIGFSAQNLQKIIPEVVRDYDLVKPDEKGSKPVKVKSEVLGVYYSDIIPVTVKAIQELNKKIETLETENTILKDKLSRLEALEARLLAVEKNMNNVNTNTSVSHRADE
;
A
#
# COMPACT_ATOMS: atom_id res chain seq x y z
N MET A 1 -79.57 -26.46 77.68
CA MET A 1 -79.04 -25.08 77.72
C MET A 1 -78.31 -24.82 76.41
N ASN A 2 -77.86 -23.58 76.16
CA ASN A 2 -77.34 -23.01 74.88
C ASN A 2 -78.51 -22.50 73.99
N ALA A 3 -78.79 -21.19 73.87
CA ALA A 3 -77.98 -20.03 73.40
C ALA A 3 -77.97 -19.95 71.85
N ILE A 4 -78.80 -19.18 71.12
CA ILE A 4 -79.36 -17.79 71.24
C ILE A 4 -78.31 -16.74 70.83
N ASN A 5 -78.53 -15.78 69.89
CA ASN A 5 -79.77 -15.19 69.32
C ASN A 5 -79.65 -14.89 67.78
N PRO A 6 -80.76 -14.61 67.04
CA PRO A 6 -80.77 -14.31 65.59
C PRO A 6 -81.28 -12.89 65.21
N LYS A 7 -81.68 -12.69 63.93
CA LYS A 7 -82.44 -11.56 63.31
C LYS A 7 -81.65 -10.29 62.94
N ASP A 8 -82.06 -9.45 61.97
CA ASP A 8 -83.14 -9.40 60.94
C ASP A 8 -82.66 -8.41 59.83
N SER A 9 -83.13 -8.28 58.57
CA SER A 9 -84.07 -9.00 57.67
C SER A 9 -84.04 -8.34 56.24
N LYS A 10 -84.85 -8.84 55.28
CA LYS A 10 -85.39 -8.14 54.07
C LYS A 10 -84.46 -7.93 52.85
N ASP A 11 -84.76 -8.42 51.63
CA ASP A 11 -85.88 -8.21 50.65
C ASP A 11 -85.49 -7.17 49.57
N THR A 12 -85.80 -7.28 48.27
CA THR A 12 -86.54 -8.26 47.41
C THR A 12 -85.68 -8.54 46.13
N LEU A 13 -86.07 -8.95 44.91
CA LEU A 13 -87.34 -9.16 44.16
C LEU A 13 -87.13 -10.15 42.97
N SER A 14 -88.15 -10.42 42.16
CA SER A 14 -88.13 -11.22 40.90
C SER A 14 -89.35 -10.82 40.02
N LYS A 15 -89.41 -11.01 38.68
CA LYS A 15 -89.51 -12.28 37.93
C LYS A 15 -89.52 -12.08 36.38
N THR A 16 -89.24 -13.20 35.69
CA THR A 16 -89.57 -13.66 34.30
C THR A 16 -90.91 -13.23 33.68
N PRO A 17 -91.22 -13.48 32.37
CA PRO A 17 -90.35 -13.84 31.20
C PRO A 17 -90.69 -13.08 29.88
N PHE A 18 -89.91 -13.25 28.79
CA PHE A 18 -90.34 -13.64 27.41
C PHE A 18 -89.23 -13.47 26.34
N LYS A 19 -89.14 -14.45 25.42
CA LYS A 19 -88.66 -14.45 24.02
C LYS A 19 -87.71 -13.36 23.45
N ASN A 20 -86.67 -13.84 22.75
CA ASN A 20 -86.07 -13.25 21.53
C ASN A 20 -85.17 -11.98 21.60
N PHE A 21 -84.47 -11.71 22.72
CA PHE A 21 -83.36 -10.72 22.68
C PHE A 21 -82.12 -11.04 23.55
N ALA A 22 -82.21 -11.94 24.53
CA ALA A 22 -81.18 -12.07 25.58
C ALA A 22 -80.05 -13.09 25.33
N VAL A 23 -80.06 -13.87 24.24
CA VAL A 23 -79.04 -14.92 24.01
C VAL A 23 -77.64 -14.33 23.74
N GLY A 24 -77.56 -13.19 23.04
CA GLY A 24 -76.28 -12.52 22.77
C GLY A 24 -75.59 -11.96 24.03
N VAL A 25 -76.36 -11.56 25.04
CA VAL A 25 -75.82 -10.90 26.25
C VAL A 25 -75.30 -11.91 27.28
N ILE A 26 -75.84 -13.13 27.34
CA ILE A 26 -75.39 -14.15 28.30
C ILE A 26 -74.07 -14.79 27.87
N VAL A 27 -73.80 -14.89 26.56
CA VAL A 27 -72.45 -15.21 26.05
C VAL A 27 -71.44 -14.12 26.47
N MET A 28 -71.88 -12.86 26.50
CA MET A 28 -71.03 -11.70 26.81
C MET A 28 -70.62 -11.60 28.29
N LEU A 29 -71.39 -12.15 29.23
CA LEU A 29 -71.05 -12.11 30.67
C LEU A 29 -70.20 -13.29 31.15
N ILE A 30 -70.18 -14.43 30.46
CA ILE A 30 -69.36 -15.59 30.86
C ILE A 30 -67.86 -15.36 30.57
N PHE A 31 -67.52 -14.42 29.69
CA PHE A 31 -66.15 -13.98 29.44
C PHE A 31 -65.58 -13.02 30.51
N LEU A 32 -66.37 -12.61 31.50
CA LEU A 32 -66.05 -11.52 32.44
C LEU A 32 -65.55 -11.99 33.82
N ILE A 33 -65.06 -13.24 33.93
CA ILE A 33 -64.43 -13.77 35.14
C ILE A 33 -63.08 -14.43 34.81
N GLY A 34 -62.01 -13.97 35.46
CA GLY A 34 -60.86 -14.82 35.78
C GLY A 34 -59.78 -15.02 34.71
N HIS A 35 -59.65 -14.14 33.70
CA HIS A 35 -58.48 -14.16 32.81
C HIS A 35 -57.82 -12.78 32.71
N SER A 36 -56.59 -12.66 33.22
CA SER A 36 -55.67 -11.57 32.90
C SER A 36 -55.08 -11.80 31.51
N LEU A 37 -55.90 -11.62 30.47
CA LEU A 37 -55.42 -11.62 29.09
C LEU A 37 -54.59 -10.36 28.84
N PHE A 38 -53.27 -10.51 28.77
CA PHE A 38 -52.36 -9.53 28.21
C PHE A 38 -52.58 -9.46 26.69
N ALA A 39 -53.68 -8.85 26.27
CA ALA A 39 -54.01 -8.67 24.87
C ALA A 39 -53.11 -7.61 24.24
N GLN A 40 -52.17 -8.05 23.41
CA GLN A 40 -51.37 -7.17 22.54
C GLN A 40 -52.29 -6.49 21.52
N VAL A 41 -52.23 -5.17 21.43
CA VAL A 41 -53.07 -4.36 20.54
C VAL A 41 -52.38 -4.18 19.20
N GLY A 42 -52.81 -4.96 18.20
CA GLY A 42 -52.37 -4.80 16.81
C GLY A 42 -53.23 -3.79 16.05
N VAL A 43 -52.60 -2.80 15.43
CA VAL A 43 -53.24 -1.87 14.49
C VAL A 43 -52.52 -2.00 13.15
N GLY A 44 -53.23 -2.45 12.10
CA GLY A 44 -52.62 -2.89 10.85
C GLY A 44 -51.88 -4.25 10.95
N ASN A 45 -51.50 -4.68 12.16
CA ASN A 45 -50.86 -5.97 12.43
C ASN A 45 -51.85 -7.00 13.02
N THR A 46 -51.86 -8.22 12.48
CA THR A 46 -52.66 -9.36 12.99
C THR A 46 -51.90 -10.30 13.92
N ASN A 47 -50.58 -10.12 14.05
CA ASN A 47 -49.70 -10.83 14.99
C ASN A 47 -48.81 -9.83 15.75
N PRO A 48 -49.39 -8.93 16.56
CA PRO A 48 -48.65 -7.89 17.28
C PRO A 48 -47.58 -8.49 18.20
N GLN A 49 -46.33 -8.03 18.10
CA GLN A 49 -45.21 -8.51 18.92
C GLN A 49 -45.02 -7.68 20.19
N ALA A 50 -45.46 -6.42 20.21
CA ALA A 50 -45.47 -5.55 21.38
C ALA A 50 -46.88 -5.39 21.98
N GLN A 51 -46.99 -4.82 23.19
CA GLN A 51 -48.29 -4.55 23.84
C GLN A 51 -49.17 -3.59 23.03
N LEU A 52 -48.55 -2.68 22.27
CA LEU A 52 -49.15 -1.92 21.18
C LEU A 52 -48.19 -2.04 19.99
N ASP A 53 -48.67 -2.54 18.86
CA ASP A 53 -47.91 -2.79 17.65
C ASP A 53 -48.68 -2.21 16.46
N ILE A 54 -48.07 -1.24 15.79
CA ILE A 54 -48.69 -0.49 14.69
C ILE A 54 -47.86 -0.70 13.44
N SER A 55 -48.33 -1.58 12.55
CA SER A 55 -47.68 -1.85 11.27
C SER A 55 -48.27 -0.95 10.18
N ALA A 56 -47.39 -0.32 9.40
CA ALA A 56 -47.79 0.39 8.18
C ALA A 56 -48.35 -0.61 7.14
N SER A 57 -49.39 -0.21 6.40
CA SER A 57 -50.04 -1.01 5.36
C SER A 57 -49.09 -1.47 4.25
N ASN A 58 -47.99 -0.75 4.04
CA ASN A 58 -46.85 -1.17 3.23
C ASN A 58 -45.57 -0.51 3.77
N THR A 59 -44.56 -1.30 4.14
CA THR A 59 -43.28 -0.81 4.71
C THR A 59 -42.36 -0.12 3.71
N THR A 60 -42.54 -0.35 2.40
CA THR A 60 -41.75 0.25 1.32
C THR A 60 -42.49 1.38 0.56
N SER A 61 -43.79 1.55 0.80
CA SER A 61 -44.61 2.60 0.19
C SER A 61 -45.85 2.89 1.06
N PRO A 62 -45.68 3.45 2.26
CA PRO A 62 -46.78 3.72 3.18
C PRO A 62 -47.79 4.73 2.59
N THR A 63 -49.05 4.55 2.95
CA THR A 63 -50.14 5.47 2.61
C THR A 63 -50.15 6.68 3.56
N ASN A 64 -50.88 7.73 3.19
CA ASN A 64 -51.09 8.89 4.05
C ASN A 64 -52.00 8.64 5.29
N GLN A 65 -52.33 7.37 5.56
CA GLN A 65 -53.05 6.91 6.76
C GLN A 65 -52.15 6.05 7.67
N ASP A 66 -50.94 5.71 7.24
CA ASP A 66 -49.99 4.92 8.03
C ASP A 66 -49.19 5.81 8.99
N GLY A 67 -49.31 5.53 10.29
CA GLY A 67 -48.63 6.26 11.36
C GLY A 67 -49.52 6.41 12.61
N ILE A 68 -48.98 7.07 13.64
CA ILE A 68 -49.71 7.39 14.87
C ILE A 68 -49.84 8.91 15.04
N LEU A 69 -51.08 9.40 15.13
CA LEU A 69 -51.35 10.78 15.54
C LEU A 69 -51.39 10.85 17.07
N ILE A 70 -50.25 11.17 17.67
CA ILE A 70 -50.15 11.51 19.09
C ILE A 70 -50.88 12.83 19.39
N PRO A 71 -51.21 13.14 20.67
CA PRO A 71 -51.89 14.39 21.02
C PRO A 71 -51.13 15.63 20.54
N ARG A 72 -51.79 16.46 19.72
CA ARG A 72 -51.25 17.75 19.26
C ARG A 72 -51.71 18.87 20.16
N VAL A 73 -50.79 19.68 20.66
CA VAL A 73 -51.07 20.77 21.60
C VAL A 73 -50.48 22.10 21.11
N THR A 74 -51.21 23.20 21.28
CA THR A 74 -50.75 24.56 20.94
C THR A 74 -49.98 25.22 22.09
N ASN A 75 -50.12 24.68 23.29
CA ASN A 75 -49.42 25.05 24.52
C ASN A 75 -49.06 23.73 25.21
N LEU A 76 -47.81 23.56 25.64
CA LEU A 76 -47.46 22.47 26.54
C LEU A 76 -48.23 22.64 27.86
N PRO A 77 -48.80 21.57 28.44
CA PRO A 77 -49.54 21.69 29.70
C PRO A 77 -48.55 21.92 30.85
N ALA A 78 -48.85 22.90 31.70
CA ALA A 78 -47.89 23.50 32.62
C ALA A 78 -47.30 22.51 33.64
N ASP A 79 -46.00 22.65 33.87
CA ASP A 79 -45.10 21.82 34.68
C ASP A 79 -45.67 21.49 36.06
N ALA A 80 -46.26 22.48 36.74
CA ALA A 80 -46.92 22.33 38.04
C ALA A 80 -48.20 21.46 38.04
N SER A 81 -48.59 20.91 36.88
CA SER A 81 -49.66 19.91 36.72
C SER A 81 -49.16 18.52 36.30
N MET A 82 -47.85 18.37 36.08
CA MET A 82 -47.19 17.09 35.83
C MET A 82 -46.69 16.47 37.15
N THR A 83 -46.49 15.15 37.13
CA THR A 83 -45.95 14.35 38.23
C THR A 83 -45.28 13.09 37.65
N ALA A 84 -44.61 12.29 38.47
CA ALA A 84 -44.10 10.94 38.11
C ALA A 84 -45.11 10.00 37.41
N ASN A 85 -46.42 10.28 37.47
CA ASN A 85 -47.44 9.52 36.72
C ASN A 85 -47.62 9.98 35.25
N GLN A 86 -46.93 11.05 34.86
CA GLN A 86 -46.88 11.65 33.53
C GLN A 86 -45.50 11.52 32.88
N ASP A 87 -44.51 10.96 33.59
CA ASP A 87 -43.16 10.72 33.09
C ASP A 87 -43.19 9.92 31.77
N GLY A 88 -42.46 10.42 30.76
CA GLY A 88 -42.46 9.88 29.41
C GLY A 88 -43.71 10.16 28.55
N ILE A 89 -44.68 10.98 28.98
CA ILE A 89 -45.85 11.29 28.15
C ILE A 89 -45.46 12.11 26.91
N LEU A 90 -45.69 11.56 25.72
CA LEU A 90 -45.30 12.16 24.44
C LEU A 90 -46.43 13.00 23.82
N VAL A 91 -46.12 14.26 23.48
CA VAL A 91 -47.01 15.18 22.74
C VAL A 91 -46.30 15.77 21.53
N PHE A 92 -47.08 16.25 20.57
CA PHE A 92 -46.55 17.05 19.46
C PHE A 92 -46.97 18.51 19.64
N TYR A 93 -45.99 19.38 19.88
CA TYR A 93 -46.18 20.81 20.04
C TYR A 93 -46.30 21.46 18.66
N ASP A 94 -47.46 22.03 18.35
CA ASP A 94 -47.83 22.55 17.01
C ASP A 94 -47.90 24.09 17.00
N ASN A 95 -46.89 24.74 17.61
CA ASN A 95 -46.76 26.20 17.73
C ASN A 95 -45.42 26.69 17.15
N THR A 96 -45.32 27.97 16.80
CA THR A 96 -44.15 28.61 16.16
C THR A 96 -43.52 29.68 17.05
N GLY A 97 -43.60 29.52 18.38
CA GLY A 97 -42.84 30.29 19.36
C GLY A 97 -41.37 29.87 19.44
N GLU A 98 -40.63 30.42 20.41
CA GLU A 98 -39.16 30.26 20.52
C GLU A 98 -38.72 28.79 20.67
N ASP A 99 -39.48 27.98 21.42
CA ASP A 99 -39.18 26.54 21.60
C ASP A 99 -39.34 25.75 20.29
N GLY A 100 -40.23 26.21 19.42
CA GLY A 100 -40.48 25.71 18.07
C GLY A 100 -41.20 24.36 17.98
N LYS A 101 -42.04 24.22 16.95
CA LYS A 101 -42.77 22.99 16.59
C LYS A 101 -41.90 21.72 16.66
N GLY A 102 -42.45 20.64 17.22
CA GLY A 102 -41.73 19.37 17.36
C GLY A 102 -42.40 18.35 18.29
N PHE A 103 -41.73 17.22 18.50
CA PHE A 103 -42.10 16.20 19.50
C PHE A 103 -41.49 16.55 20.85
N TYR A 104 -42.24 16.40 21.93
CA TYR A 104 -41.82 16.68 23.31
C TYR A 104 -42.31 15.56 24.23
N TYR A 105 -41.49 15.17 25.20
CA TYR A 105 -41.93 14.32 26.31
C TYR A 105 -41.72 15.03 27.66
N TRP A 106 -42.54 14.71 28.65
CA TRP A 106 -42.27 15.14 30.03
C TRP A 106 -41.21 14.24 30.65
N ASP A 107 -40.20 14.83 31.28
CA ASP A 107 -39.23 14.13 32.12
C ASP A 107 -39.42 14.61 33.57
N ASP A 108 -39.91 13.73 34.45
CA ASP A 108 -40.18 14.07 35.85
C ASP A 108 -38.90 14.20 36.70
N THR A 109 -37.77 13.67 36.21
CA THR A 109 -36.46 13.79 36.87
C THR A 109 -35.79 15.12 36.54
N ALA A 110 -35.94 15.61 35.31
CA ALA A 110 -35.56 16.96 34.91
C ALA A 110 -36.56 18.01 35.43
N GLY A 111 -37.86 17.64 35.53
CA GLY A 111 -38.96 18.53 35.88
C GLY A 111 -39.34 19.49 34.75
N ASP A 112 -39.19 19.07 33.48
CA ASP A 112 -39.35 19.92 32.30
C ASP A 112 -39.84 19.11 31.06
N TRP A 113 -40.31 19.82 30.04
CA TRP A 113 -40.72 19.28 28.75
C TRP A 113 -39.54 19.16 27.78
N ILE A 114 -38.92 17.98 27.74
CA ILE A 114 -37.77 17.72 26.89
C ILE A 114 -38.18 17.57 25.42
N LYS A 115 -37.63 18.44 24.57
CA LYS A 115 -37.81 18.39 23.11
C LYS A 115 -37.00 17.24 22.50
N ILE A 116 -37.67 16.36 21.77
CA ILE A 116 -37.00 15.36 20.92
C ILE A 116 -36.51 16.04 19.65
N ASN A 117 -35.36 16.70 19.74
CA ASN A 117 -34.60 17.12 18.57
C ASN A 117 -33.95 15.90 17.92
N ALA A 118 -33.95 15.85 16.59
CA ALA A 118 -33.21 14.85 15.83
C ALA A 118 -31.71 15.16 15.89
N GLY A 119 -31.04 14.67 16.93
CA GLY A 119 -29.59 14.76 17.11
C GLY A 119 -28.85 13.96 16.03
N ILE A 120 -28.56 14.60 14.90
CA ILE A 120 -27.41 14.23 14.08
C ILE A 120 -26.18 14.62 14.87
N ASP A 121 -25.58 13.64 15.55
CA ASP A 121 -24.37 13.85 16.31
C ASP A 121 -23.20 14.11 15.35
N GLN A 122 -22.61 15.30 15.48
CA GLN A 122 -21.38 15.72 14.81
C GLN A 122 -20.45 16.23 15.90
N ASP A 123 -19.95 15.31 16.72
CA ASP A 123 -19.16 15.66 17.90
C ASP A 123 -17.94 16.51 17.51
N ASN A 124 -17.90 17.73 18.03
CA ASN A 124 -17.05 18.80 17.51
C ASN A 124 -15.69 18.77 18.22
N GLN A 125 -14.89 17.76 17.84
CA GLN A 125 -13.55 17.53 18.36
C GLN A 125 -12.65 18.76 18.13
N THR A 126 -12.29 19.44 19.21
CA THR A 126 -11.39 20.60 19.14
C THR A 126 -9.93 20.16 19.22
N ILE A 127 -9.10 20.74 18.34
CA ILE A 127 -7.69 20.41 18.20
C ILE A 127 -6.91 21.03 19.37
N ASP A 128 -6.19 20.21 20.14
CA ASP A 128 -5.41 20.68 21.30
C ASP A 128 -3.92 20.91 20.98
N ASN A 129 -3.38 20.20 19.99
CA ASN A 129 -2.04 20.38 19.47
C ASN A 129 -2.06 20.42 17.94
N PHE A 130 -1.58 21.52 17.37
CA PHE A 130 -1.40 21.71 15.93
C PHE A 130 -0.02 22.34 15.69
N SER A 131 0.91 21.56 15.15
CA SER A 131 2.30 22.05 14.95
C SER A 131 2.97 21.38 13.75
N LEU A 132 3.85 22.13 13.07
CA LEU A 132 4.68 21.62 11.98
C LEU A 132 6.12 21.48 12.48
N VAL A 133 6.68 20.27 12.41
CA VAL A 133 8.03 19.94 12.89
C VAL A 133 8.81 19.29 11.75
N GLY A 134 9.74 20.05 11.17
CA GLY A 134 10.31 19.69 9.86
C GLY A 134 9.21 19.71 8.79
N THR A 135 9.16 18.69 7.94
CA THR A 135 8.09 18.49 6.94
C THR A 135 6.81 17.90 7.54
N THR A 136 6.80 17.52 8.82
CA THR A 136 5.73 16.71 9.41
C THR A 136 4.76 17.56 10.23
N LEU A 137 3.55 17.73 9.72
CA LEU A 137 2.42 18.31 10.43
C LEU A 137 1.93 17.33 11.50
N ARG A 138 1.59 17.84 12.69
CA ARG A 138 1.22 17.05 13.86
C ARG A 138 -0.09 17.57 14.45
N LEU A 139 -0.99 16.64 14.77
CA LEU A 139 -2.37 16.89 15.19
C LEU A 139 -2.77 15.97 16.35
N SER A 140 -3.47 16.49 17.36
CA SER A 140 -4.27 15.68 18.31
C SER A 140 -5.58 16.39 18.65
N LEU A 141 -6.54 15.64 19.19
CA LEU A 141 -7.88 16.11 19.52
C LEU A 141 -8.10 16.04 21.02
N ALA A 142 -8.71 17.07 21.59
CA ALA A 142 -8.76 17.28 23.03
C ALA A 142 -9.41 16.10 23.78
N ASN A 143 -8.60 15.38 24.56
CA ASN A 143 -8.97 14.21 25.38
C ASN A 143 -9.34 12.94 24.59
N ASP A 144 -8.89 12.77 23.35
CA ASP A 144 -9.10 11.53 22.56
C ASP A 144 -8.35 10.29 23.13
N GLY A 145 -7.31 10.51 23.94
CA GLY A 145 -6.50 9.47 24.56
C GLY A 145 -5.46 8.81 23.63
N GLN A 146 -5.25 9.35 22.42
CA GLN A 146 -4.36 8.79 21.41
C GLN A 146 -3.00 9.52 21.31
N PRO A 147 -1.96 8.90 20.73
CA PRO A 147 -0.75 9.60 20.33
C PRO A 147 -1.05 10.64 19.23
N LEU A 148 -0.24 11.71 19.15
CA LEU A 148 -0.38 12.70 18.07
C LEU A 148 -0.30 12.03 16.69
N GLN A 149 -1.32 12.27 15.87
CA GLN A 149 -1.34 11.94 14.47
C GLN A 149 -0.33 12.82 13.71
N THR A 150 0.38 12.23 12.74
CA THR A 150 1.45 12.93 12.01
C THR A 150 1.34 12.75 10.51
N VAL A 151 1.14 13.83 9.78
CA VAL A 151 1.06 13.86 8.32
C VAL A 151 2.34 14.46 7.76
N ASN A 152 3.08 13.70 6.96
CA ASN A 152 4.28 14.21 6.28
C ASN A 152 3.87 15.03 5.04
N LEU A 153 4.08 16.34 5.08
CA LEU A 153 3.76 17.27 3.99
C LEU A 153 4.88 17.41 2.96
N ALA A 154 5.89 16.53 2.97
CA ALA A 154 7.04 16.60 2.06
C ALA A 154 6.67 16.59 0.55
N SER A 155 5.47 16.16 0.16
CA SER A 155 4.96 16.23 -1.22
C SER A 155 4.26 17.55 -1.58
N LEU A 156 4.10 18.47 -0.63
CA LEU A 156 3.71 19.88 -0.86
C LEU A 156 4.94 20.81 -0.85
N GLN A 157 6.15 20.24 -0.74
CA GLN A 157 7.41 20.91 -1.04
C GLN A 157 7.94 20.40 -2.39
N ASP A 158 8.22 21.32 -3.29
CA ASP A 158 9.31 21.20 -4.28
C ASP A 158 10.68 21.10 -3.57
N GLY A 159 10.81 21.78 -2.44
CA GLY A 159 11.96 21.85 -1.56
C GLY A 159 11.92 23.09 -0.67
N THR A 160 11.31 24.18 -1.13
CA THR A 160 11.41 25.52 -0.56
C THR A 160 10.04 26.19 -0.48
N GLY A 161 9.50 26.32 0.74
CA GLY A 161 8.15 26.85 0.99
C GLY A 161 7.98 28.36 0.79
N THR A 162 8.35 28.87 -0.39
CA THR A 162 8.17 30.24 -0.87
C THR A 162 7.92 30.23 -2.37
N ASP A 163 6.71 30.61 -2.79
CA ASP A 163 6.44 30.97 -4.18
C ASP A 163 7.22 32.25 -4.50
N ASP A 164 8.29 32.12 -5.27
CA ASP A 164 9.19 33.19 -5.72
C ASP A 164 9.38 33.09 -7.25
N GLN A 165 8.27 32.87 -7.97
CA GLN A 165 8.20 32.70 -9.43
C GLN A 165 9.14 33.64 -10.20
N THR A 166 10.17 33.06 -10.79
CA THR A 166 11.13 33.78 -11.61
C THR A 166 10.69 33.84 -13.07
N ILE A 167 11.31 34.75 -13.82
CA ILE A 167 11.05 34.97 -15.24
C ILE A 167 11.85 33.92 -16.03
N ASP A 168 11.18 32.88 -16.52
CA ASP A 168 11.82 31.81 -17.29
C ASP A 168 12.34 32.29 -18.66
N ASN A 169 11.67 33.27 -19.27
CA ASN A 169 11.87 33.64 -20.67
C ASN A 169 11.89 35.16 -20.87
N PHE A 170 12.88 35.84 -20.28
CA PHE A 170 13.15 37.25 -20.56
C PHE A 170 13.94 37.40 -21.87
N SER A 171 13.26 37.69 -22.99
CA SER A 171 13.93 37.80 -24.29
C SER A 171 13.49 39.03 -25.10
N LEU A 172 14.47 39.83 -25.56
CA LEU A 172 14.24 40.94 -26.47
C LEU A 172 14.48 40.49 -27.92
N SER A 173 13.39 40.17 -28.62
CA SER A 173 13.42 39.69 -30.01
C SER A 173 13.19 40.86 -30.97
N GLY A 174 14.27 41.53 -31.39
CA GLY A 174 14.19 42.78 -32.14
C GLY A 174 13.68 43.90 -31.24
N THR A 175 12.56 44.53 -31.58
CA THR A 175 11.91 45.53 -30.71
C THR A 175 10.96 44.94 -29.67
N THR A 176 10.62 43.65 -29.76
CA THR A 176 9.59 43.06 -28.88
C THR A 176 10.23 42.36 -27.70
N LEU A 177 10.06 42.94 -26.51
CA LEU A 177 10.37 42.28 -25.26
C LEU A 177 9.29 41.22 -24.99
N ARG A 178 9.72 40.02 -24.64
CA ARG A 178 8.88 38.90 -24.25
C ARG A 178 9.20 38.48 -22.82
N ILE A 179 8.18 38.07 -22.09
CA ILE A 179 8.26 37.71 -20.68
C ILE A 179 7.17 36.66 -20.36
N SER A 180 7.52 35.64 -19.58
CA SER A 180 6.62 34.67 -18.94
C SER A 180 7.17 34.35 -17.55
N LEU A 181 6.36 33.71 -16.71
CA LEU A 181 6.80 33.19 -15.42
C LEU A 181 6.88 31.66 -15.49
N GLU A 182 7.82 31.08 -14.77
CA GLU A 182 8.09 29.64 -14.87
C GLU A 182 6.86 28.77 -14.56
N ASN A 183 6.48 27.93 -15.52
CA ASN A 183 5.36 27.00 -15.45
C ASN A 183 3.95 27.65 -15.27
N ASP A 184 3.77 28.95 -15.56
CA ASP A 184 2.48 29.66 -15.40
C ASP A 184 1.34 29.17 -16.34
N GLY A 185 1.69 28.40 -17.38
CA GLY A 185 0.77 27.84 -18.36
C GLY A 185 0.15 28.86 -19.32
N GLN A 186 0.63 30.10 -19.33
CA GLN A 186 0.14 31.19 -20.17
C GLN A 186 1.02 31.41 -21.42
N PRO A 187 0.49 32.03 -22.48
CA PRO A 187 1.32 32.49 -23.59
C PRO A 187 2.20 33.68 -23.18
N LEU A 188 3.46 33.67 -23.63
CA LEU A 188 4.42 34.78 -23.51
C LEU A 188 3.77 36.16 -23.65
N GLN A 189 3.83 36.96 -22.59
CA GLN A 189 3.42 38.35 -22.62
C GLN A 189 4.41 39.15 -23.48
N THR A 190 3.92 40.02 -24.36
CA THR A 190 4.77 40.74 -25.31
C THR A 190 4.57 42.26 -25.23
N VAL A 191 5.66 42.99 -25.04
CA VAL A 191 5.71 44.46 -25.02
C VAL A 191 6.54 44.94 -26.20
N ASN A 192 5.94 45.69 -27.12
CA ASN A 192 6.65 46.23 -28.27
C ASN A 192 7.33 47.56 -27.91
N LEU A 193 8.65 47.54 -27.83
CA LEU A 193 9.50 48.69 -27.51
C LEU A 193 9.93 49.48 -28.76
N ALA A 194 9.31 49.26 -29.92
CA ALA A 194 9.71 49.90 -31.19
C ALA A 194 9.73 51.44 -31.16
N SER A 195 8.95 52.07 -30.28
CA SER A 195 8.96 53.54 -30.08
C SER A 195 10.17 54.05 -29.26
N LEU A 196 11.06 53.15 -28.82
CA LEU A 196 12.28 53.45 -28.06
C LEU A 196 13.56 53.15 -28.88
N GLN A 197 13.44 52.77 -30.15
CA GLN A 197 14.56 52.64 -31.08
C GLN A 197 14.40 53.61 -32.26
N ASP A 198 15.50 54.28 -32.61
CA ASP A 198 15.67 55.04 -33.85
C ASP A 198 16.19 54.16 -35.02
N GLY A 199 16.97 53.12 -34.68
CA GLY A 199 17.41 52.05 -35.59
C GLY A 199 18.63 51.27 -35.09
N THR A 200 19.50 51.89 -34.29
CA THR A 200 20.79 51.29 -33.85
C THR A 200 21.16 51.80 -32.45
N GLY A 201 20.83 51.03 -31.41
CA GLY A 201 20.86 51.48 -30.02
C GLY A 201 22.25 51.59 -29.35
N THR A 202 23.06 52.54 -29.80
CA THR A 202 24.21 53.14 -29.06
C THR A 202 24.38 54.59 -29.52
N ASP A 203 24.03 55.57 -28.70
CA ASP A 203 23.79 56.97 -29.11
C ASP A 203 25.00 57.93 -28.98
N ASP A 204 26.21 57.46 -29.29
CA ASP A 204 27.42 58.31 -29.46
C ASP A 204 27.45 59.01 -30.83
N GLN A 205 26.50 59.91 -31.08
CA GLN A 205 26.41 60.67 -32.34
C GLN A 205 27.43 61.82 -32.41
N ASN A 206 28.44 61.69 -33.29
CA ASN A 206 29.49 62.69 -33.45
C ASN A 206 29.25 63.62 -34.68
N LEU A 207 29.93 64.78 -34.71
CA LEU A 207 29.86 65.72 -35.83
C LEU A 207 30.76 65.27 -36.99
N THR A 208 30.20 64.50 -37.93
CA THR A 208 30.92 63.90 -39.05
C THR A 208 31.42 64.91 -40.08
N ALA A 209 30.74 66.04 -40.24
CA ALA A 209 31.24 67.17 -41.04
C ALA A 209 30.59 68.51 -40.63
N ALA A 210 31.41 69.45 -40.14
CA ALA A 210 31.03 70.86 -40.04
C ALA A 210 31.62 71.64 -41.23
N SER A 211 30.77 72.27 -42.04
CA SER A 211 31.20 73.00 -43.24
C SER A 211 30.45 74.32 -43.39
N LEU A 212 31.18 75.43 -43.51
CA LEU A 212 30.63 76.75 -43.80
C LEU A 212 30.60 76.96 -45.32
N THR A 213 29.41 77.17 -45.87
CA THR A 213 29.20 77.44 -47.31
C THR A 213 28.36 78.69 -47.47
N GLY A 214 29.00 79.78 -47.90
CA GLY A 214 28.42 81.12 -47.83
C GLY A 214 28.20 81.52 -46.36
N THR A 215 26.99 81.98 -46.04
CA THR A 215 26.57 82.37 -44.69
C THR A 215 25.87 81.25 -43.91
N THR A 216 25.79 80.04 -44.47
CA THR A 216 25.13 78.89 -43.83
C THR A 216 26.17 77.88 -43.34
N LEU A 217 26.18 77.65 -42.03
CA LEU A 217 26.96 76.58 -41.40
C LEU A 217 26.14 75.29 -41.44
N ASN A 218 26.59 74.33 -42.24
CA ASN A 218 25.98 73.01 -42.33
C ASN A 218 26.66 72.07 -41.34
N LEU A 219 25.85 71.36 -40.54
CA LEU A 219 26.30 70.42 -39.50
C LEU A 219 25.76 69.02 -39.82
N GLY A 220 26.65 68.15 -40.31
CA GLY A 220 26.42 66.72 -40.43
C GLY A 220 26.66 66.04 -39.08
N ILE A 221 25.67 65.28 -38.63
CA ILE A 221 25.69 64.44 -37.42
C ILE A 221 25.58 62.99 -37.89
N GLU A 222 26.32 62.08 -37.27
CA GLU A 222 26.29 60.67 -37.65
C GLU A 222 24.89 60.06 -37.53
N ASN A 223 24.44 59.36 -38.57
CA ASN A 223 23.12 58.72 -38.70
C ASN A 223 21.88 59.63 -38.54
N GLY A 224 22.04 60.95 -38.42
CA GLY A 224 20.94 61.93 -38.34
C GLY A 224 20.71 62.73 -39.63
N THR A 225 19.50 63.28 -39.81
CA THR A 225 19.25 64.29 -40.85
C THR A 225 19.88 65.62 -40.44
N GLY A 226 21.03 65.95 -41.01
CA GLY A 226 21.84 67.12 -40.66
C GLY A 226 21.08 68.46 -40.74
N THR A 227 21.45 69.39 -39.87
CA THR A 227 20.80 70.71 -39.73
C THR A 227 21.69 71.84 -40.26
N SER A 228 21.06 72.95 -40.66
CA SER A 228 21.74 74.10 -41.25
C SER A 228 21.46 75.37 -40.44
N VAL A 229 22.53 75.97 -39.90
CA VAL A 229 22.45 77.21 -39.11
C VAL A 229 22.75 78.39 -40.03
N ASN A 230 21.74 79.20 -40.30
CA ASN A 230 21.89 80.43 -41.09
C ASN A 230 22.51 81.54 -40.23
N LEU A 231 23.77 81.88 -40.51
CA LEU A 231 24.53 82.91 -39.79
C LEU A 231 24.36 84.31 -40.42
N ALA A 232 23.43 84.52 -41.36
CA ALA A 232 23.20 85.82 -41.98
C ALA A 232 22.82 86.94 -40.97
N ALA A 233 22.32 86.60 -39.78
CA ALA A 233 22.09 87.57 -38.70
C ALA A 233 23.37 88.07 -38.01
N LEU A 234 24.54 87.51 -38.34
CA LEU A 234 25.87 88.00 -37.95
C LEU A 234 26.55 88.82 -39.07
N GLN A 235 25.92 88.96 -40.24
CA GLN A 235 26.25 90.03 -41.18
C GLN A 235 25.46 91.29 -40.81
N ASP A 236 26.16 92.41 -40.66
CA ASP A 236 25.56 93.74 -40.53
C ASP A 236 25.02 94.29 -41.86
N GLY A 237 25.40 93.67 -42.98
CA GLY A 237 24.69 93.73 -44.26
C GLY A 237 25.00 94.94 -45.15
N THR A 238 25.65 95.98 -44.62
CA THR A 238 26.09 97.18 -45.36
C THR A 238 27.31 97.84 -44.68
N GLY A 239 28.39 98.11 -45.43
CA GLY A 239 29.57 98.85 -44.94
C GLY A 239 30.89 98.49 -45.67
N SER A 240 31.14 98.77 -46.95
CA SER A 240 31.00 100.01 -47.74
C SER A 240 32.11 101.06 -47.56
N ASP A 241 33.35 100.71 -47.91
CA ASP A 241 34.39 101.54 -48.59
C ASP A 241 35.52 100.55 -48.97
N ASP A 242 35.88 100.17 -50.21
CA ASP A 242 35.97 100.80 -51.55
C ASP A 242 37.39 101.34 -51.89
N GLN A 243 37.67 101.42 -53.19
CA GLN A 243 38.79 102.08 -53.89
C GLN A 243 40.05 101.25 -54.22
N THR A 244 39.95 100.46 -55.30
CA THR A 244 41.09 99.96 -56.10
C THR A 244 41.36 100.85 -57.33
N ILE A 245 42.64 100.94 -57.77
CA ILE A 245 43.05 101.79 -58.90
C ILE A 245 42.72 101.10 -60.24
N ASP A 246 41.69 101.59 -60.92
CA ASP A 246 41.28 101.14 -62.26
C ASP A 246 42.22 101.65 -63.36
N ASN A 247 42.85 102.83 -63.16
CA ASN A 247 43.69 103.45 -64.18
C ASN A 247 44.97 104.06 -63.58
N PHE A 248 46.12 103.44 -63.87
CA PHE A 248 47.45 103.95 -63.53
C PHE A 248 48.30 104.06 -64.80
N SER A 249 48.61 105.28 -65.22
CA SER A 249 49.29 105.51 -66.50
C SER A 249 50.11 106.80 -66.52
N LEU A 250 51.28 106.77 -67.16
CA LEU A 250 52.09 107.95 -67.46
C LEU A 250 51.95 108.28 -68.96
N VAL A 251 51.39 109.44 -69.29
CA VAL A 251 51.17 109.87 -70.68
C VAL A 251 51.88 111.21 -70.90
N GLY A 252 52.97 111.18 -71.68
CA GLY A 252 53.90 112.30 -71.76
C GLY A 252 54.55 112.56 -70.40
N THR A 253 54.51 113.81 -69.92
CA THR A 253 54.99 114.19 -68.59
C THR A 253 53.93 114.06 -67.50
N THR A 254 52.71 113.59 -67.80
CA THR A 254 51.59 113.62 -66.84
C THR A 254 51.25 112.21 -66.35
N LEU A 255 51.46 111.98 -65.05
CA LEU A 255 51.00 110.80 -64.34
C LEU A 255 49.49 110.90 -64.10
N ARG A 256 48.76 109.81 -64.25
CA ARG A 256 47.30 109.75 -64.21
C ARG A 256 46.83 108.64 -63.26
N LEU A 257 45.80 108.94 -62.47
CA LEU A 257 45.25 108.05 -61.45
C LEU A 257 43.71 108.17 -61.37
N SER A 258 43.00 107.06 -61.21
CA SER A 258 41.60 107.04 -60.77
C SER A 258 41.27 105.75 -60.03
N LEU A 259 40.26 105.82 -59.17
CA LEU A 259 39.77 104.71 -58.37
C LEU A 259 38.43 104.25 -58.96
N GLU A 260 38.09 102.97 -58.85
CA GLU A 260 36.85 102.47 -59.46
C GLU A 260 35.60 103.13 -58.84
N ASN A 261 34.61 103.44 -59.67
CA ASN A 261 33.27 103.91 -59.29
C ASN A 261 33.17 105.21 -58.44
N ASP A 262 34.27 105.92 -58.15
CA ASP A 262 34.32 107.11 -57.28
C ASP A 262 33.52 108.34 -57.79
N GLY A 263 33.09 108.32 -59.06
CA GLY A 263 32.33 109.39 -59.70
C GLY A 263 33.12 110.66 -60.01
N GLN A 264 34.44 110.67 -59.83
CA GLN A 264 35.32 111.82 -60.05
C GLN A 264 36.04 111.76 -61.40
N PRO A 265 36.40 112.92 -61.98
CA PRO A 265 37.28 112.95 -63.14
C PRO A 265 38.73 112.59 -62.75
N LEU A 266 39.38 111.82 -63.62
CA LEU A 266 40.75 111.31 -63.49
C LEU A 266 41.75 112.32 -62.89
N GLN A 267 42.37 111.97 -61.76
CA GLN A 267 43.42 112.77 -61.12
C GLN A 267 44.68 112.78 -61.99
N THR A 268 45.38 113.92 -62.04
CA THR A 268 46.59 114.07 -62.85
C THR A 268 47.68 114.88 -62.15
N VAL A 269 48.92 114.40 -62.24
CA VAL A 269 50.12 115.04 -61.67
C VAL A 269 51.10 115.30 -62.81
N ASN A 270 51.40 116.57 -63.07
CA ASN A 270 52.33 116.97 -64.12
C ASN A 270 53.78 116.96 -63.60
N LEU A 271 54.61 116.07 -64.14
CA LEU A 271 56.02 115.87 -63.80
C LEU A 271 56.97 116.72 -64.67
N ALA A 272 56.46 117.65 -65.48
CA ALA A 272 57.28 118.47 -66.39
C ALA A 272 58.36 119.33 -65.69
N SER A 273 58.30 119.51 -64.37
CA SER A 273 59.35 120.15 -63.56
C SER A 273 60.61 119.28 -63.38
N LEU A 274 60.62 118.04 -63.88
CA LEU A 274 61.77 117.13 -63.92
C LEU A 274 62.51 117.15 -65.28
N GLN A 275 62.20 118.10 -66.17
CA GLN A 275 62.97 118.38 -67.39
C GLN A 275 63.57 119.78 -67.34
N ASP A 276 64.88 119.89 -67.55
CA ASP A 276 65.64 121.15 -67.62
C ASP A 276 65.80 121.72 -69.04
N GLY A 277 65.31 121.00 -70.05
CA GLY A 277 64.82 121.60 -71.29
C GLY A 277 65.88 121.97 -72.34
N THR A 278 67.07 121.37 -72.31
CA THR A 278 68.04 121.47 -73.42
C THR A 278 68.43 120.10 -73.96
N GLY A 279 68.72 120.03 -75.26
CA GLY A 279 69.08 118.79 -75.94
C GLY A 279 70.53 118.80 -76.44
N THR A 280 70.98 117.62 -76.87
CA THR A 280 72.28 117.32 -77.52
C THR A 280 73.54 117.61 -76.70
N ASP A 281 74.06 116.55 -76.07
CA ASP A 281 75.50 116.36 -75.79
C ASP A 281 75.83 114.87 -75.97
N ASP A 282 76.64 114.53 -76.98
CA ASP A 282 77.09 113.16 -77.28
C ASP A 282 78.38 112.82 -76.50
N GLN A 283 78.26 112.84 -75.17
CA GLN A 283 79.37 112.67 -74.23
C GLN A 283 79.92 111.23 -74.22
N ASN A 284 81.07 110.99 -74.87
CA ASN A 284 81.71 109.67 -74.89
C ASN A 284 82.60 109.43 -73.66
N ILE A 285 82.69 108.16 -73.23
CA ILE A 285 83.55 107.73 -72.12
C ILE A 285 85.01 107.69 -72.59
N GLN A 286 85.85 108.53 -71.98
CA GLN A 286 87.26 108.70 -72.32
C GLN A 286 88.19 107.81 -71.46
N ASN A 287 87.71 107.33 -70.31
CA ASN A 287 88.42 106.34 -69.48
C ASN A 287 87.42 105.48 -68.67
N LEU A 288 87.64 104.16 -68.62
CA LEU A 288 86.86 103.23 -67.79
C LEU A 288 87.82 102.26 -67.11
N ALA A 289 87.93 102.33 -65.78
CA ALA A 289 88.90 101.56 -65.02
C ALA A 289 88.32 101.06 -63.69
N PHE A 290 88.49 99.77 -63.40
CA PHE A 290 88.07 99.14 -62.14
C PHE A 290 89.28 98.85 -61.24
N ASN A 291 89.22 99.30 -59.98
CA ASN A 291 90.23 99.00 -58.97
C ASN A 291 89.76 97.85 -58.08
N SER A 292 90.19 96.63 -58.40
CA SER A 292 89.84 95.41 -57.66
C SER A 292 90.35 95.37 -56.21
N SER A 293 91.35 96.20 -55.85
CA SER A 293 91.81 96.36 -54.47
C SER A 293 90.96 97.31 -53.62
N THR A 294 90.01 98.04 -54.22
CA THR A 294 89.08 98.93 -53.50
C THR A 294 87.61 98.76 -53.92
N ASN A 295 87.29 97.81 -54.80
CA ASN A 295 85.98 97.62 -55.43
C ASN A 295 85.36 98.86 -56.10
N ILE A 296 86.17 99.86 -56.45
CA ILE A 296 85.68 101.09 -57.10
C ILE A 296 85.83 100.99 -58.62
N LEU A 297 84.72 101.22 -59.32
CA LEU A 297 84.68 101.48 -60.76
C LEU A 297 84.74 103.00 -61.01
N THR A 298 85.74 103.45 -61.76
CA THR A 298 85.89 104.85 -62.17
C THR A 298 85.48 105.02 -63.64
N VAL A 299 84.61 106.00 -63.89
CA VAL A 299 84.12 106.38 -65.23
C VAL A 299 84.49 107.84 -65.51
N GLY A 300 85.36 108.07 -66.48
CA GLY A 300 85.74 109.39 -66.97
C GLY A 300 85.06 109.69 -68.31
N ILE A 301 84.31 110.78 -68.38
CA ILE A 301 83.55 111.24 -69.56
C ILE A 301 84.25 112.46 -70.15
N GLU A 302 84.26 112.61 -71.47
CA GLU A 302 84.97 113.73 -72.12
C GLU A 302 84.46 115.10 -71.63
N ASN A 303 85.40 115.96 -71.21
CA ASN A 303 85.16 117.26 -70.56
C ASN A 303 84.39 117.24 -69.22
N GLY A 304 84.09 116.06 -68.66
CA GLY A 304 83.42 115.91 -67.35
C GLY A 304 84.37 115.51 -66.21
N THR A 305 83.99 115.83 -64.97
CA THR A 305 84.68 115.32 -63.77
C THR A 305 84.40 113.81 -63.63
N ALA A 306 85.45 112.99 -63.59
CA ALA A 306 85.32 111.54 -63.48
C ALA A 306 84.57 111.12 -62.19
N GLN A 307 83.65 110.16 -62.33
CA GLN A 307 82.81 109.65 -61.25
C GLN A 307 83.27 108.26 -60.79
N THR A 308 83.01 107.93 -59.53
CA THR A 308 83.44 106.67 -58.89
C THR A 308 82.28 105.97 -58.21
N VAL A 309 82.05 104.70 -58.54
CA VAL A 309 81.03 103.84 -57.94
C VAL A 309 81.71 102.74 -57.13
N ASP A 310 81.40 102.64 -55.84
CA ASP A 310 81.82 101.55 -54.96
C ASP A 310 80.86 100.34 -55.12
N LEU A 311 81.42 99.18 -55.44
CA LEU A 311 80.68 97.92 -55.67
C LEU A 311 80.73 96.96 -54.47
N SER A 312 81.27 97.39 -53.32
CA SER A 312 81.47 96.54 -52.12
C SER A 312 80.19 95.88 -51.59
N ALA A 313 79.01 96.44 -51.87
CA ALA A 313 77.71 95.88 -51.47
C ALA A 313 77.36 94.53 -52.13
N LEU A 314 78.09 94.10 -53.17
CA LEU A 314 77.86 92.83 -53.88
C LEU A 314 78.59 91.63 -53.26
N ASN A 315 79.27 91.79 -52.13
CA ASN A 315 80.00 90.71 -51.44
C ASN A 315 79.44 90.44 -50.02
N SER A 316 78.30 89.74 -49.94
CA SER A 316 77.55 89.54 -48.68
C SER A 316 77.25 88.07 -48.35
N GLY A 317 78.29 87.22 -48.31
CA GLY A 317 78.21 85.86 -47.75
C GLY A 317 77.62 84.79 -48.67
N GLY A 318 77.95 83.52 -48.39
CA GLY A 318 77.39 82.35 -49.08
C GLY A 318 76.10 81.84 -48.44
N ASP A 319 75.40 80.97 -49.16
CA ASP A 319 73.98 80.59 -48.99
C ASP A 319 73.53 80.10 -47.59
N ILE A 320 74.45 79.71 -46.70
CA ILE A 320 74.15 79.25 -45.33
C ILE A 320 75.07 79.97 -44.35
N THR A 321 74.49 80.72 -43.40
CA THR A 321 75.25 81.48 -42.40
C THR A 321 75.52 80.71 -41.11
N GLN A 322 74.61 79.82 -40.69
CA GLN A 322 74.79 78.91 -39.56
C GLN A 322 73.77 77.75 -39.60
N ILE A 323 74.09 76.64 -38.94
CA ILE A 323 73.13 75.57 -38.58
C ILE A 323 73.22 75.35 -37.07
N ILE A 324 72.10 75.43 -36.37
CA ILE A 324 72.01 75.22 -34.92
C ILE A 324 71.43 73.82 -34.68
N ALA A 325 72.28 72.87 -34.31
CA ALA A 325 71.85 71.53 -33.93
C ALA A 325 71.32 71.50 -32.48
N GLY A 326 70.11 70.97 -32.29
CA GLY A 326 69.58 70.63 -30.96
C GLY A 326 70.20 69.33 -30.42
N THR A 327 69.90 68.96 -29.18
CA THR A 327 70.49 67.78 -28.51
C THR A 327 70.25 66.44 -29.21
N GLY A 328 69.22 66.33 -30.06
CA GLY A 328 68.97 65.17 -30.91
C GLY A 328 69.77 65.12 -32.22
N MET A 329 70.69 66.07 -32.46
CA MET A 329 71.48 66.16 -33.70
C MET A 329 72.97 66.47 -33.41
N THR A 330 73.86 66.00 -34.27
CA THR A 330 75.32 66.25 -34.20
C THR A 330 75.92 66.47 -35.60
N GLY A 331 77.07 67.15 -35.69
CA GLY A 331 77.67 67.56 -36.96
C GLY A 331 77.44 69.04 -37.27
N GLY A 332 77.54 69.44 -38.53
CA GLY A 332 77.38 70.82 -38.99
C GLY A 332 78.56 71.41 -39.75
N GLY A 333 78.39 72.65 -40.22
CA GLY A 333 79.37 73.41 -41.01
C GLY A 333 78.77 74.75 -41.46
N THR A 334 79.60 75.63 -42.05
CA THR A 334 79.19 76.97 -42.51
C THR A 334 79.35 77.21 -44.01
N THR A 335 79.96 76.28 -44.76
CA THR A 335 80.06 76.30 -46.23
C THR A 335 80.21 74.88 -46.77
N GLY A 336 79.79 74.64 -48.02
CA GLY A 336 80.00 73.37 -48.72
C GLY A 336 79.00 72.26 -48.37
N ALA A 337 79.39 71.01 -48.62
CA ALA A 337 78.56 69.84 -48.31
C ALA A 337 78.62 69.54 -46.80
N ILE A 338 77.48 69.72 -46.12
CA ILE A 338 77.37 69.57 -44.65
C ILE A 338 76.69 68.24 -44.32
N THR A 339 77.25 67.50 -43.36
CA THR A 339 76.60 66.32 -42.76
C THR A 339 76.06 66.68 -41.38
N VAL A 340 74.81 66.34 -41.12
CA VAL A 340 74.17 66.42 -39.80
C VAL A 340 73.54 65.05 -39.50
N ASN A 341 73.95 64.43 -38.40
CA ASN A 341 73.51 63.11 -37.96
C ASN A 341 72.46 63.24 -36.85
N ALA A 342 71.45 62.38 -36.85
CA ALA A 342 70.56 62.22 -35.70
C ALA A 342 71.26 61.44 -34.57
N VAL A 343 70.89 61.74 -33.32
CA VAL A 343 71.40 61.06 -32.11
C VAL A 343 70.31 60.15 -31.55
N GLY A 344 70.52 58.83 -31.65
CA GLY A 344 69.70 57.84 -30.96
C GLY A 344 70.18 57.65 -29.52
N THR A 345 69.28 57.81 -28.56
CA THR A 345 69.50 57.47 -27.15
C THR A 345 68.27 56.76 -26.59
N ASN A 346 68.46 55.97 -25.53
CA ASN A 346 67.38 55.50 -24.65
C ASN A 346 66.19 54.87 -25.41
N GLY A 347 66.41 53.69 -25.98
CA GLY A 347 65.41 52.95 -26.77
C GLY A 347 65.54 53.13 -28.29
N LEU A 348 66.19 54.20 -28.74
CA LEU A 348 66.41 54.50 -30.16
C LEU A 348 67.83 54.14 -30.63
N LEU A 349 67.93 53.61 -31.85
CA LEU A 349 69.16 53.40 -32.62
C LEU A 349 69.13 54.28 -33.87
N THR A 350 70.25 54.93 -34.20
CA THR A 350 70.40 55.68 -35.44
C THR A 350 71.29 54.94 -36.45
N TYR A 351 70.80 54.85 -37.68
CA TYR A 351 71.49 54.33 -38.86
C TYR A 351 71.66 55.47 -39.88
N ALA A 352 72.37 55.20 -40.98
CA ALA A 352 72.74 56.24 -41.95
C ALA A 352 71.54 56.94 -42.64
N ASN A 353 70.38 56.28 -42.73
CA ASN A 353 69.19 56.79 -43.42
C ASN A 353 67.94 56.88 -42.52
N ASP A 354 68.00 56.36 -41.29
CA ASP A 354 66.81 55.97 -40.53
C ASP A 354 67.06 55.83 -39.02
N ILE A 355 66.03 56.13 -38.23
CA ILE A 355 66.01 55.97 -36.76
C ILE A 355 65.05 54.81 -36.43
N ARG A 356 65.47 53.89 -35.58
CA ARG A 356 64.69 52.68 -35.22
C ARG A 356 64.51 52.54 -33.72
N LEU A 357 63.38 51.98 -33.31
CA LEU A 357 63.20 51.40 -31.98
C LEU A 357 64.03 50.11 -31.85
N GLY A 358 64.44 49.76 -30.63
CA GLY A 358 65.21 48.55 -30.32
C GLY A 358 66.63 48.79 -29.78
N GLY A 359 66.95 50.03 -29.39
CA GLY A 359 68.14 50.32 -28.58
C GLY A 359 67.91 50.00 -27.10
N ALA A 360 68.98 49.94 -26.30
CA ALA A 360 68.85 49.82 -24.86
C ALA A 360 68.19 51.08 -24.26
N LEU A 361 67.28 50.89 -23.29
CA LEU A 361 66.90 51.96 -22.37
C LEU A 361 68.08 52.22 -21.43
N THR A 362 68.45 53.49 -21.27
CA THR A 362 69.53 53.94 -20.37
C THR A 362 68.97 54.66 -19.13
N GLN A 363 67.66 54.87 -19.09
CA GLN A 363 66.90 55.46 -18.01
C GLN A 363 65.44 55.00 -18.09
N ASN A 364 64.67 55.18 -17.01
CA ASN A 364 63.24 54.89 -17.03
C ASN A 364 62.54 55.74 -18.11
N THR A 365 61.59 55.13 -18.82
CA THR A 365 60.92 55.71 -19.98
C THR A 365 59.43 55.42 -19.90
N THR A 366 58.61 56.47 -19.98
CA THR A 366 57.15 56.37 -20.03
C THR A 366 56.68 56.84 -21.41
N ILE A 367 55.93 55.99 -22.10
CA ILE A 367 55.18 56.38 -23.30
C ILE A 367 53.79 56.79 -22.83
N THR A 368 53.50 58.09 -22.90
CA THR A 368 52.17 58.64 -22.52
C THR A 368 51.35 58.90 -23.77
N ASN A 369 50.43 57.99 -24.07
CA ASN A 369 49.40 58.24 -25.07
C ASN A 369 48.45 59.34 -24.57
N ASN A 370 47.97 60.19 -25.48
CA ASN A 370 46.92 61.17 -25.22
C ASN A 370 45.66 60.73 -25.97
N ALA A 371 45.14 61.53 -26.90
CA ALA A 371 43.95 61.21 -27.70
C ALA A 371 44.19 60.27 -28.89
N PHE A 372 45.28 59.49 -28.89
CA PHE A 372 45.67 58.59 -29.99
C PHE A 372 46.28 57.29 -29.46
N ASP A 373 45.89 56.18 -30.07
CA ASP A 373 46.35 54.83 -29.70
C ASP A 373 47.76 54.50 -30.19
N MET A 374 48.38 53.51 -29.53
CA MET A 374 49.62 52.87 -30.00
C MET A 374 49.31 51.44 -30.44
N ILE A 375 49.16 51.24 -31.75
CA ILE A 375 48.72 49.97 -32.33
C ILE A 375 49.92 49.16 -32.82
N PHE A 376 50.23 48.05 -32.13
CA PHE A 376 51.21 47.05 -32.57
C PHE A 376 50.54 45.98 -33.44
N ASN A 377 50.38 46.27 -34.73
CA ASN A 377 49.75 45.36 -35.69
C ASN A 377 50.71 44.25 -36.16
N VAL A 378 50.55 43.02 -35.67
CA VAL A 378 51.28 41.84 -36.17
C VAL A 378 50.63 41.32 -37.46
N ASN A 379 51.34 41.45 -38.58
CA ASN A 379 50.78 41.23 -39.92
C ASN A 379 50.80 39.77 -40.41
N GLY A 380 50.77 38.80 -39.48
CA GLY A 380 50.98 37.37 -39.77
C GLY A 380 52.44 36.98 -40.07
N SER A 381 53.38 37.94 -40.10
CA SER A 381 54.82 37.67 -40.22
C SER A 381 55.61 38.40 -39.12
N GLY A 382 56.18 37.62 -38.20
CA GLY A 382 56.79 38.14 -36.98
C GLY A 382 55.80 38.21 -35.80
N THR A 383 56.34 38.42 -34.61
CA THR A 383 55.68 38.21 -33.31
C THR A 383 56.02 39.37 -32.38
N PHE A 384 55.06 39.90 -31.62
CA PHE A 384 55.36 40.86 -30.57
C PHE A 384 55.71 40.10 -29.28
N LYS A 385 56.97 40.21 -28.81
CA LYS A 385 57.49 39.46 -27.66
C LYS A 385 57.98 40.42 -26.57
N VAL A 386 57.54 40.19 -25.34
CA VAL A 386 58.11 40.77 -24.11
C VAL A 386 58.90 39.67 -23.41
N GLN A 387 60.19 39.88 -23.24
CA GLN A 387 61.13 38.88 -22.74
C GLN A 387 61.72 39.27 -21.38
N ASP A 388 61.97 38.27 -20.54
CA ASP A 388 62.85 38.36 -19.36
C ASP A 388 64.00 37.37 -19.52
N GLY A 389 65.24 37.83 -19.33
CA GLY A 389 66.46 37.02 -19.54
C GLY A 389 66.64 36.46 -20.97
N GLY A 390 65.84 36.88 -21.95
CA GLY A 390 65.77 36.27 -23.29
C GLY A 390 64.76 35.13 -23.42
N VAL A 391 63.99 34.84 -22.36
CA VAL A 391 62.83 33.93 -22.36
C VAL A 391 61.56 34.76 -22.59
N ASP A 392 60.70 34.32 -23.50
CA ASP A 392 59.42 34.96 -23.76
C ASP A 392 58.50 34.85 -22.53
N LYS A 393 57.88 35.97 -22.12
CA LYS A 393 56.94 36.04 -20.99
C LYS A 393 55.55 36.48 -21.40
N PHE A 394 55.45 37.34 -22.40
CA PHE A 394 54.24 37.57 -23.17
C PHE A 394 54.58 37.58 -24.66
N GLU A 395 53.87 36.82 -25.47
CA GLU A 395 54.00 36.80 -26.92
C GLU A 395 52.62 36.92 -27.58
N MET A 396 52.49 37.87 -28.50
CA MET A 396 51.45 37.82 -29.54
C MET A 396 52.07 37.11 -30.75
N ASN A 397 51.63 35.88 -31.00
CA ASN A 397 52.23 34.99 -31.99
C ASN A 397 51.77 35.31 -33.43
N THR A 398 52.28 34.59 -34.44
CA THR A 398 51.90 34.80 -35.86
C THR A 398 50.47 34.42 -36.22
N PHE A 399 49.75 33.71 -35.34
CA PHE A 399 48.35 33.31 -35.51
C PHE A 399 47.37 34.28 -34.82
N GLY A 400 47.89 35.18 -33.97
CA GLY A 400 47.12 36.16 -33.20
C GLY A 400 46.87 35.75 -31.74
N ASP A 401 47.35 34.59 -31.30
CA ASP A 401 47.18 34.15 -29.91
C ASP A 401 48.09 34.93 -28.96
N ALA A 402 47.59 35.18 -27.75
CA ALA A 402 48.37 35.66 -26.61
C ALA A 402 48.92 34.47 -25.81
N VAL A 403 50.23 34.28 -25.83
CA VAL A 403 50.96 33.22 -25.13
C VAL A 403 51.67 33.81 -23.91
N PHE A 404 51.55 33.18 -22.75
CA PHE A 404 52.20 33.58 -21.51
C PHE A 404 53.25 32.52 -21.10
N GLY A 405 54.50 32.95 -20.92
CA GLY A 405 55.65 32.07 -20.63
C GLY A 405 55.92 31.87 -19.14
N GLY A 406 54.87 31.63 -18.37
CA GLY A 406 54.87 31.50 -16.91
C GLY A 406 53.57 32.05 -16.30
N ASP A 407 53.50 32.07 -14.96
CA ASP A 407 52.30 32.46 -14.20
C ASP A 407 51.57 33.72 -14.68
N LEU A 408 50.25 33.61 -14.85
CA LEU A 408 49.35 34.74 -15.09
C LEU A 408 48.58 35.10 -13.82
N TYR A 409 48.78 36.32 -13.30
CA TYR A 409 48.14 36.84 -12.08
C TYR A 409 47.09 37.90 -12.40
N LEU A 410 45.81 37.61 -12.11
CA LEU A 410 44.71 38.58 -12.13
C LEU A 410 44.56 39.17 -10.72
N ARG A 411 44.53 40.51 -10.61
CA ARG A 411 44.66 41.24 -9.34
C ARG A 411 43.61 42.34 -9.18
N ASP A 412 43.22 42.56 -7.94
CA ASP A 412 42.37 43.67 -7.51
C ASP A 412 43.23 44.92 -7.28
N GLU A 413 43.23 45.80 -8.28
CA GLU A 413 44.03 47.03 -8.36
C GLU A 413 45.57 46.89 -8.18
N ASN A 414 46.26 48.03 -8.14
CA ASN A 414 47.48 48.22 -8.91
C ASN A 414 48.79 48.00 -8.13
N SER A 415 49.57 47.00 -8.58
CA SER A 415 51.04 46.93 -8.50
C SER A 415 51.72 47.20 -7.14
N ASN A 416 51.24 46.60 -6.06
CA ASN A 416 52.03 46.46 -4.83
C ASN A 416 51.99 45.03 -4.27
N ALA A 417 52.91 44.70 -3.37
CA ALA A 417 53.05 43.36 -2.78
C ALA A 417 51.90 42.96 -1.82
N THR A 418 50.87 43.80 -1.69
CA THR A 418 49.69 43.61 -0.84
C THR A 418 48.37 43.61 -1.61
N SER A 419 48.36 43.79 -2.94
CA SER A 419 47.11 43.70 -3.71
C SER A 419 46.63 42.25 -3.81
N THR A 420 45.32 42.06 -3.62
CA THR A 420 44.69 40.75 -3.61
C THR A 420 44.71 40.13 -5.01
N ILE A 421 45.19 38.90 -5.10
CA ILE A 421 44.97 38.06 -6.29
C ILE A 421 43.47 37.73 -6.32
N LEU A 422 42.86 37.82 -7.50
CA LEU A 422 41.48 37.41 -7.78
C LEU A 422 41.44 36.03 -8.40
N ALA A 423 42.34 35.77 -9.35
CA ALA A 423 42.60 34.45 -9.91
C ALA A 423 44.05 34.36 -10.42
N ARG A 424 44.57 33.14 -10.59
CA ARG A 424 45.83 32.91 -11.28
C ARG A 424 45.88 31.58 -12.01
N PHE A 425 46.66 31.56 -13.07
CA PHE A 425 47.14 30.34 -13.73
C PHE A 425 48.61 30.19 -13.33
N ILE A 426 48.98 29.01 -12.81
CA ILE A 426 50.34 28.70 -12.36
C ILE A 426 50.95 27.67 -13.32
N ASP A 427 52.21 27.89 -13.67
CA ASP A 427 53.05 26.94 -14.38
C ASP A 427 53.76 26.03 -13.36
N SER A 428 53.32 24.78 -13.22
CA SER A 428 53.80 23.84 -12.17
C SER A 428 54.43 22.59 -12.78
N ASP A 429 55.60 22.79 -13.40
CA ASP A 429 56.39 21.79 -14.16
C ASP A 429 55.65 21.24 -15.39
N ASP A 430 54.88 20.15 -15.23
CA ASP A 430 54.02 19.57 -16.29
C ASP A 430 52.51 19.78 -16.00
N ASP A 431 52.16 20.29 -14.81
CA ASP A 431 50.79 20.34 -14.31
C ASP A 431 50.19 21.74 -14.33
N GLY A 432 49.06 21.91 -15.03
CA GLY A 432 48.29 23.15 -15.03
C GLY A 432 47.50 23.34 -13.74
N VAL A 433 47.60 24.52 -13.13
CA VAL A 433 46.79 24.92 -11.96
C VAL A 433 46.07 26.24 -12.21
N LEU A 434 44.74 26.23 -12.06
CA LEU A 434 43.90 27.43 -12.00
C LEU A 434 43.37 27.60 -10.57
N GLU A 435 43.63 28.75 -9.97
CA GLU A 435 43.12 29.12 -8.65
C GLU A 435 42.27 30.39 -8.72
N ILE A 436 41.13 30.39 -8.03
CA ILE A 436 40.25 31.54 -7.83
C ILE A 436 40.26 31.88 -6.34
N PHE A 437 40.38 33.17 -6.01
CA PHE A 437 40.61 33.66 -4.66
C PHE A 437 39.41 34.45 -4.12
N GLN A 438 39.22 34.40 -2.81
CA GLN A 438 38.24 35.20 -2.08
C GLN A 438 38.83 35.59 -0.72
N GLY A 439 38.81 36.89 -0.39
CA GLY A 439 39.42 37.40 0.85
C GLY A 439 40.92 37.08 1.01
N GLY A 440 41.65 36.95 -0.10
CA GLY A 440 43.07 36.56 -0.12
C GLY A 440 43.35 35.07 0.11
N SER A 441 42.33 34.23 0.32
CA SER A 441 42.44 32.77 0.39
C SER A 441 41.99 32.11 -0.91
N ILE A 442 42.53 30.93 -1.23
CA ILE A 442 42.08 30.15 -2.39
C ILE A 442 40.67 29.62 -2.10
N SER A 443 39.72 30.02 -2.92
CA SER A 443 38.30 29.68 -2.84
C SER A 443 37.98 28.46 -3.71
N ASN A 444 38.48 28.44 -4.95
CA ASN A 444 38.36 27.30 -5.85
C ASN A 444 39.72 26.99 -6.49
N ARG A 445 40.00 25.70 -6.75
CA ARG A 445 41.19 25.24 -7.45
C ARG A 445 40.85 24.12 -8.42
N ILE A 446 41.36 24.22 -9.65
CA ILE A 446 41.47 23.12 -10.61
C ILE A 446 42.97 22.82 -10.78
N HIS A 447 43.35 21.56 -10.66
CA HIS A 447 44.75 21.10 -10.60
C HIS A 447 44.84 19.72 -11.25
N GLY A 448 45.68 19.57 -12.29
CA GLY A 448 45.75 18.34 -13.11
C GLY A 448 46.03 17.03 -12.35
N ASN A 449 46.89 17.10 -11.31
CA ASN A 449 47.47 15.94 -10.62
C ASN A 449 47.41 16.08 -9.08
N GLY A 450 46.57 16.98 -8.57
CA GLY A 450 46.43 17.25 -7.15
C GLY A 450 44.99 17.57 -6.74
N THR A 451 44.79 17.91 -5.46
CA THR A 451 43.44 18.21 -4.94
C THR A 451 42.85 19.45 -5.62
N SER A 452 41.95 19.21 -6.57
CA SER A 452 40.97 20.19 -7.05
C SER A 452 39.82 20.31 -6.05
N PHE A 453 39.27 21.51 -5.86
CA PHE A 453 38.17 21.77 -4.92
C PHE A 453 37.39 23.03 -5.28
N PHE A 454 36.14 23.10 -4.84
CA PHE A 454 35.28 24.28 -4.93
C PHE A 454 34.70 24.53 -3.55
N ASN A 455 35.02 25.67 -2.91
CA ASN A 455 34.81 25.87 -1.46
C ASN A 455 33.86 27.03 -1.10
N ALA A 456 33.36 27.80 -2.07
CA ALA A 456 32.52 28.97 -1.80
C ALA A 456 31.35 29.17 -2.78
N GLY A 457 30.61 28.09 -3.09
CA GLY A 457 29.40 28.19 -3.90
C GLY A 457 28.71 26.85 -4.09
N LYS A 458 27.58 26.89 -4.81
CA LYS A 458 26.95 25.71 -5.41
C LYS A 458 27.67 25.41 -6.74
N VAL A 459 27.89 24.13 -7.04
CA VAL A 459 28.52 23.69 -8.30
C VAL A 459 27.44 23.17 -9.26
N ALA A 460 27.11 23.98 -10.26
CA ALA A 460 26.20 23.61 -11.34
C ALA A 460 26.97 22.97 -12.52
N ILE A 461 26.44 21.89 -13.09
CA ILE A 461 26.94 21.28 -14.33
C ILE A 461 25.74 21.12 -15.28
N GLY A 462 25.84 21.72 -16.48
CA GLY A 462 24.79 21.71 -17.51
C GLY A 462 23.71 22.79 -17.37
N GLN A 463 23.74 23.59 -16.32
CA GLN A 463 22.82 24.71 -16.05
C GLN A 463 23.55 25.88 -15.37
N THR A 464 22.91 27.05 -15.29
CA THR A 464 23.50 28.31 -14.76
C THR A 464 23.08 28.65 -13.34
N THR A 465 21.94 28.15 -12.88
CA THR A 465 21.49 28.17 -11.48
C THR A 465 21.78 26.81 -10.81
N ALA A 466 21.61 26.73 -9.49
CA ALA A 466 21.59 25.45 -8.78
C ALA A 466 20.83 25.60 -7.47
N ASP A 467 20.16 24.54 -7.06
CA ASP A 467 19.45 24.41 -5.79
C ASP A 467 20.28 23.60 -4.80
N GLY A 468 20.93 22.52 -5.27
CA GLY A 468 21.91 21.74 -4.51
C GLY A 468 23.32 22.35 -4.47
N PHE A 469 24.14 21.93 -3.50
CA PHE A 469 25.57 22.31 -3.45
C PHE A 469 26.40 21.70 -4.59
N LEU A 470 25.94 20.59 -5.17
CA LEU A 470 26.43 20.00 -6.41
C LEU A 470 25.20 19.52 -7.20
N GLU A 471 25.09 19.93 -8.46
CA GLU A 471 23.92 19.65 -9.29
C GLU A 471 24.33 19.41 -10.75
N ILE A 472 23.69 18.43 -11.39
CA ILE A 472 24.06 17.96 -12.73
C ILE A 472 22.81 17.74 -13.57
N LEU A 473 22.46 18.73 -14.39
CA LEU A 473 21.35 18.66 -15.33
C LEU A 473 21.84 18.26 -16.72
N ALA A 474 21.31 17.16 -17.24
CA ALA A 474 21.45 16.74 -18.63
C ALA A 474 20.17 16.04 -19.07
N ALA A 475 19.68 16.35 -20.27
CA ALA A 475 18.60 15.60 -20.90
C ALA A 475 19.21 14.33 -21.52
N ASN A 476 18.92 13.16 -20.94
CA ASN A 476 19.65 11.92 -21.26
C ASN A 476 18.73 10.77 -21.67
N ASN A 477 19.05 10.09 -22.77
CA ASN A 477 18.25 9.00 -23.34
C ASN A 477 18.54 7.63 -22.66
N GLY A 478 18.72 7.64 -21.33
CA GLY A 478 18.81 6.43 -20.49
C GLY A 478 20.07 5.57 -20.66
N THR A 479 21.12 6.04 -21.33
CA THR A 479 22.35 5.24 -21.60
C THR A 479 23.65 5.87 -21.07
N GLU A 480 23.72 7.19 -20.93
CA GLU A 480 24.88 7.85 -20.30
C GLU A 480 24.56 8.24 -18.84
N PRO A 481 25.39 7.86 -17.85
CA PRO A 481 25.15 8.19 -16.45
C PRO A 481 25.62 9.62 -16.12
N HIS A 482 24.81 10.38 -15.36
CA HIS A 482 25.16 11.73 -14.92
C HIS A 482 26.39 11.75 -13.99
N ILE A 483 26.63 10.66 -13.26
CA ILE A 483 27.84 10.43 -12.46
C ILE A 483 28.39 9.04 -12.81
N LYS A 484 29.55 8.99 -13.47
CA LYS A 484 30.29 7.74 -13.72
C LYS A 484 31.47 7.63 -12.75
N LEU A 485 31.38 6.70 -11.80
CA LEU A 485 32.51 6.37 -10.94
C LEU A 485 33.22 5.12 -11.48
N VAL A 486 34.54 5.20 -11.67
CA VAL A 486 35.38 4.08 -12.13
C VAL A 486 36.51 3.87 -11.13
N HIS A 487 36.65 2.65 -10.62
CA HIS A 487 37.81 2.23 -9.86
C HIS A 487 38.65 1.24 -10.68
N ASN A 488 39.97 1.33 -10.59
CA ASN A 488 40.90 0.43 -11.28
C ASN A 488 41.61 -0.48 -10.26
N GLY A 489 40.99 -1.62 -9.97
CA GLY A 489 41.45 -2.58 -8.96
C GLY A 489 40.32 -3.49 -8.47
N ALA A 490 40.63 -4.42 -7.57
CA ALA A 490 39.68 -5.37 -6.99
C ALA A 490 38.79 -4.74 -5.88
N SER A 491 38.22 -3.57 -6.16
CA SER A 491 37.36 -2.83 -5.24
C SER A 491 36.33 -2.01 -6.01
N GLY A 492 35.11 -1.97 -5.50
CA GLY A 492 34.06 -1.11 -6.03
C GLY A 492 34.32 0.39 -5.82
N ALA A 493 33.67 1.18 -6.66
CA ALA A 493 33.52 2.61 -6.48
C ALA A 493 32.68 2.93 -5.24
N ARG A 494 32.81 4.16 -4.70
CA ARG A 494 32.18 4.58 -3.43
C ARG A 494 31.69 6.02 -3.48
N ILE A 495 30.53 6.27 -2.85
CA ILE A 495 30.11 7.58 -2.35
C ILE A 495 30.03 7.46 -0.83
N ASN A 496 30.74 8.32 -0.10
CA ASN A 496 30.76 8.34 1.36
C ASN A 496 30.02 9.55 1.91
N PHE A 497 29.12 9.30 2.85
CA PHE A 497 28.43 10.32 3.65
C PHE A 497 29.01 10.30 5.06
N THR A 498 29.69 11.39 5.44
CA THR A 498 30.41 11.55 6.70
C THR A 498 29.94 12.79 7.44
N ASN A 499 29.71 12.71 8.75
CA ASN A 499 29.41 13.87 9.58
C ASN A 499 30.65 14.25 10.41
N THR A 500 31.15 15.48 10.24
CA THR A 500 32.35 15.98 10.93
C THR A 500 32.18 16.10 12.45
N ALA A 501 30.95 16.14 12.96
CA ALA A 501 30.65 16.11 14.39
C ALA A 501 30.59 14.68 14.99
N THR A 502 30.52 13.63 14.17
CA THR A 502 30.39 12.22 14.63
C THR A 502 31.35 11.29 13.87
N THR A 503 32.64 11.42 14.19
CA THR A 503 33.79 10.91 13.39
C THR A 503 33.90 9.39 13.22
N SER A 504 33.05 8.58 13.87
CA SER A 504 33.03 7.12 13.76
C SER A 504 32.05 6.59 12.70
N ASN A 505 31.02 7.37 12.37
CA ASN A 505 29.85 6.88 11.64
C ASN A 505 29.88 7.38 10.19
N VAL A 506 29.94 6.42 9.27
CA VAL A 506 30.00 6.65 7.82
C VAL A 506 28.95 5.77 7.16
N TRP A 507 28.13 6.38 6.30
CA TRP A 507 27.35 5.62 5.33
C TRP A 507 28.11 5.60 4.00
N THR A 508 28.21 4.43 3.39
CA THR A 508 28.84 4.23 2.08
C THR A 508 27.84 3.59 1.15
N LEU A 509 27.61 4.24 0.00
CA LEU A 509 27.02 3.60 -1.16
C LEU A 509 28.18 3.06 -2.02
N PHE A 510 28.23 1.76 -2.26
CA PHE A 510 29.33 1.12 -2.99
C PHE A 510 28.81 0.24 -4.12
N GLY A 511 29.54 0.24 -5.24
CA GLY A 511 29.26 -0.57 -6.42
C GLY A 511 30.53 -1.20 -6.98
N ASN A 512 30.59 -2.53 -6.98
CA ASN A 512 31.62 -3.35 -7.60
C ASN A 512 31.02 -4.08 -8.81
N THR A 513 31.64 -3.94 -9.97
CA THR A 513 31.32 -4.71 -11.18
C THR A 513 32.47 -5.65 -11.49
N ASP A 514 32.18 -6.94 -11.52
CA ASP A 514 33.11 -8.05 -11.71
C ASP A 514 32.59 -8.95 -12.84
N ASP A 515 33.49 -9.55 -13.63
CA ASP A 515 33.13 -10.42 -14.76
C ASP A 515 32.27 -11.64 -14.34
N ILE A 516 32.28 -12.00 -13.05
CA ILE A 516 31.40 -13.00 -12.47
C ILE A 516 30.22 -12.31 -11.77
N ALA A 517 29.00 -12.61 -12.21
CA ALA A 517 27.77 -11.97 -11.70
C ALA A 517 27.60 -12.05 -10.17
N THR A 518 28.00 -13.16 -9.53
CA THR A 518 27.95 -13.34 -8.06
C THR A 518 28.93 -12.46 -7.29
N ASN A 519 29.97 -11.94 -7.95
CA ASN A 519 31.01 -11.06 -7.38
C ASN A 519 30.69 -9.58 -7.62
N SER A 520 29.84 -9.28 -8.61
CA SER A 520 29.25 -7.96 -8.78
C SER A 520 28.33 -7.67 -7.60
N VAL A 521 28.55 -6.54 -6.92
CA VAL A 521 27.88 -6.19 -5.66
C VAL A 521 27.55 -4.70 -5.63
N PHE A 522 26.31 -4.38 -5.32
CA PHE A 522 25.90 -3.04 -4.90
C PHE A 522 25.42 -3.10 -3.45
N ASN A 523 25.90 -2.21 -2.58
CA ASN A 523 25.49 -2.22 -1.16
C ASN A 523 25.32 -0.82 -0.56
N PHE A 524 24.47 -0.80 0.47
CA PHE A 524 24.30 0.29 1.42
C PHE A 524 24.98 -0.16 2.71
N PHE A 525 26.15 0.39 2.98
CA PHE A 525 27.00 0.03 4.12
C PHE A 525 27.00 1.14 5.18
N HIS A 526 27.01 0.76 6.46
CA HIS A 526 27.21 1.68 7.57
C HIS A 526 28.34 1.17 8.49
N SER A 527 29.30 2.04 8.81
CA SER A 527 30.55 1.65 9.48
C SER A 527 30.40 0.92 10.82
N GLY A 528 29.31 1.18 11.56
CA GLY A 528 29.04 0.52 12.84
C GLY A 528 28.28 -0.81 12.75
N THR A 529 27.69 -1.15 11.60
CA THR A 529 26.72 -2.26 11.46
C THR A 529 26.90 -3.12 10.22
N GLY A 530 27.82 -2.77 9.30
CA GLY A 530 28.11 -3.55 8.10
C GLY A 530 27.16 -3.24 6.93
N ASN A 531 26.86 -4.26 6.13
CA ASN A 531 25.91 -4.15 5.01
C ASN A 531 24.48 -4.10 5.55
N ILE A 532 23.80 -2.97 5.38
CA ILE A 532 22.37 -2.82 5.72
C ILE A 532 21.51 -3.38 4.60
N MET A 533 21.90 -3.14 3.34
CA MET A 533 21.31 -3.78 2.16
C MET A 533 22.43 -4.17 1.20
N GLN A 534 22.33 -5.35 0.59
CA GLN A 534 23.26 -5.84 -0.42
C GLN A 534 22.50 -6.48 -1.58
N ILE A 535 22.86 -6.10 -2.80
CA ILE A 535 22.35 -6.66 -4.06
C ILE A 535 23.55 -7.27 -4.81
N THR A 536 23.36 -8.44 -5.41
CA THR A 536 24.38 -9.14 -6.22
C THR A 536 23.99 -9.14 -7.70
N GLY A 537 24.98 -9.26 -8.59
CA GLY A 537 24.73 -9.28 -10.04
C GLY A 537 24.00 -10.52 -10.56
N ASP A 538 23.90 -11.59 -9.76
CA ASP A 538 23.01 -12.73 -10.02
C ASP A 538 21.61 -12.57 -9.41
N GLY A 539 21.27 -11.36 -8.92
CA GLY A 539 19.91 -10.96 -8.56
C GLY A 539 19.48 -11.24 -7.12
N LYS A 540 20.38 -11.70 -6.24
CA LYS A 540 20.05 -11.86 -4.80
C LYS A 540 20.06 -10.52 -4.08
N VAL A 541 19.11 -10.33 -3.17
CA VAL A 541 18.96 -9.19 -2.28
C VAL A 541 19.00 -9.67 -0.82
N ALA A 542 19.80 -9.02 0.01
CA ALA A 542 19.85 -9.24 1.46
C ALA A 542 19.67 -7.92 2.21
N VAL A 543 18.93 -7.94 3.31
CA VAL A 543 18.68 -6.80 4.21
C VAL A 543 19.08 -7.22 5.64
N GLY A 544 20.10 -6.55 6.20
CA GLY A 544 20.77 -6.93 7.45
C GLY A 544 21.59 -8.24 7.41
N ALA A 545 21.37 -9.08 6.40
CA ALA A 545 21.82 -10.47 6.34
C ALA A 545 23.03 -10.70 5.40
N ALA A 546 23.59 -11.91 5.46
CA ALA A 546 24.59 -12.38 4.50
C ALA A 546 23.93 -12.97 3.24
N ILE A 547 24.53 -12.71 2.07
CA ILE A 547 24.03 -13.09 0.73
C ILE A 547 24.03 -14.61 0.40
N THR A 548 24.35 -15.47 1.38
CA THR A 548 24.50 -16.92 1.17
C THR A 548 23.21 -17.73 1.27
N GLU A 549 22.10 -17.13 1.72
CA GLU A 549 20.95 -17.89 2.23
C GLU A 549 19.69 -17.82 1.34
N GLY A 550 19.61 -16.92 0.36
CA GLY A 550 18.46 -16.83 -0.54
C GLY A 550 18.47 -15.61 -1.47
N THR A 551 17.45 -15.49 -2.32
CA THR A 551 17.26 -14.35 -3.25
C THR A 551 16.64 -13.13 -2.56
N PHE A 552 15.90 -13.34 -1.47
CA PHE A 552 15.48 -12.30 -0.53
C PHE A 552 15.70 -12.85 0.89
N ASN A 553 16.53 -12.19 1.69
CA ASN A 553 16.80 -12.56 3.08
C ASN A 553 16.74 -11.32 3.97
N VAL A 554 16.00 -11.39 5.08
CA VAL A 554 15.84 -10.32 6.07
C VAL A 554 16.10 -10.90 7.45
N THR A 555 17.12 -10.40 8.15
CA THR A 555 17.42 -10.81 9.53
C THR A 555 16.76 -9.87 10.54
N GLY A 556 15.86 -10.42 11.35
CA GLY A 556 15.12 -9.69 12.39
C GLY A 556 13.61 -9.86 12.21
N ASP A 557 12.84 -9.23 13.08
CA ASP A 557 11.38 -9.22 12.97
C ASP A 557 10.96 -8.44 11.72
N THR A 558 10.24 -9.11 10.81
CA THR A 558 9.76 -8.51 9.56
C THR A 558 8.26 -8.29 9.65
N TYR A 559 7.83 -7.03 9.54
CA TYR A 559 6.43 -6.64 9.53
C TYR A 559 6.00 -6.30 8.10
N HIS A 560 4.95 -6.94 7.64
CA HIS A 560 4.26 -6.60 6.39
C HIS A 560 2.96 -5.87 6.75
N SER A 561 2.72 -4.72 6.12
CA SER A 561 1.53 -3.87 6.34
C SER A 561 0.46 -4.05 5.27
N ASP A 562 0.60 -5.08 4.45
CA ASP A 562 -0.15 -5.40 3.23
C ASP A 562 0.19 -6.87 2.87
N ASP A 563 -0.50 -7.42 1.87
CA ASP A 563 -0.42 -8.81 1.42
C ASP A 563 1.00 -9.34 1.11
N ILE A 564 1.24 -10.60 1.45
CA ILE A 564 2.40 -11.37 0.98
C ILE A 564 1.93 -12.38 -0.06
N TYR A 565 2.25 -12.14 -1.34
CA TYR A 565 2.00 -13.08 -2.43
C TYR A 565 3.26 -13.89 -2.80
N LEU A 566 3.13 -15.21 -2.85
CA LEU A 566 4.08 -16.11 -3.50
C LEU A 566 3.50 -16.56 -4.84
N ARG A 567 4.31 -16.52 -5.91
CA ARG A 567 3.91 -16.84 -7.29
C ARG A 567 4.91 -17.77 -7.97
N ASP A 568 4.45 -18.57 -8.92
CA ASP A 568 5.32 -19.25 -9.89
C ASP A 568 5.50 -18.39 -11.15
N GLY A 569 6.66 -18.47 -11.80
CA GLY A 569 6.91 -17.84 -13.09
C GLY A 569 6.93 -16.31 -13.10
N ALA A 570 6.11 -15.71 -13.98
CA ALA A 570 6.26 -14.30 -14.38
C ALA A 570 5.52 -13.32 -13.45
N VAL A 571 6.21 -12.24 -13.06
CA VAL A 571 5.78 -11.26 -12.02
C VAL A 571 4.36 -10.68 -12.22
N ASN A 572 3.86 -10.60 -13.45
CA ASN A 572 2.52 -10.09 -13.80
C ASN A 572 1.69 -11.06 -14.67
N GLY A 573 1.97 -12.37 -14.63
CA GLY A 573 1.25 -13.35 -15.44
C GLY A 573 1.46 -14.82 -15.05
N GLY A 574 2.11 -15.07 -13.91
CA GLY A 574 2.28 -16.37 -13.30
C GLY A 574 1.39 -16.56 -12.08
N ASP A 575 1.06 -17.83 -11.82
CA ASP A 575 0.00 -18.22 -10.90
C ASP A 575 0.36 -17.91 -9.44
N ILE A 576 -0.65 -17.56 -8.64
CA ILE A 576 -0.50 -17.48 -7.19
C ILE A 576 -0.32 -18.89 -6.65
N LEU A 577 0.68 -19.08 -5.79
CA LEU A 577 0.93 -20.31 -5.02
C LEU A 577 0.41 -20.18 -3.59
N ALA A 578 0.64 -19.03 -2.96
CA ALA A 578 0.18 -18.73 -1.61
C ALA A 578 -0.05 -17.23 -1.41
N ARG A 579 -0.95 -16.89 -0.49
CA ARG A 579 -1.20 -15.52 -0.03
C ARG A 579 -1.33 -15.52 1.49
N LEU A 580 -0.59 -14.63 2.16
CA LEU A 580 -0.89 -14.24 3.54
C LEU A 580 -1.50 -12.83 3.47
N TYR A 581 -2.67 -12.64 4.09
CA TYR A 581 -3.42 -11.39 4.01
C TYR A 581 -4.28 -11.13 5.24
N ASP A 582 -4.71 -9.89 5.45
CA ASP A 582 -5.77 -9.56 6.40
C ASP A 582 -7.16 -9.65 5.75
N SER A 583 -8.12 -10.14 6.51
CA SER A 583 -9.54 -10.12 6.16
C SER A 583 -10.28 -9.25 7.17
N ALA A 584 -9.99 -7.94 7.11
CA ALA A 584 -10.25 -6.98 8.19
C ALA A 584 -9.36 -7.26 9.41
N ASP A 585 -9.91 -7.62 10.57
CA ASP A 585 -9.10 -7.85 11.78
C ASP A 585 -8.47 -9.26 11.84
N ASP A 586 -8.77 -10.12 10.88
CA ASP A 586 -8.47 -11.56 10.91
C ASP A 586 -7.43 -11.99 9.88
N GLY A 587 -6.33 -12.59 10.35
CA GLY A 587 -5.27 -13.13 9.49
C GLY A 587 -5.71 -14.39 8.74
N VAL A 588 -5.36 -14.46 7.45
CA VAL A 588 -5.66 -15.59 6.56
C VAL A 588 -4.40 -16.06 5.82
N LEU A 589 -4.24 -17.38 5.73
CA LEU A 589 -3.25 -18.06 4.89
C LEU A 589 -4.00 -18.93 3.87
N ASP A 590 -3.95 -18.52 2.60
CA ASP A 590 -4.50 -19.28 1.47
C ASP A 590 -3.37 -19.94 0.66
N ILE A 591 -3.55 -21.22 0.31
CA ILE A 591 -2.71 -21.96 -0.65
C ILE A 591 -3.56 -22.25 -1.89
N TYR A 592 -3.00 -21.97 -3.05
CA TYR A 592 -3.70 -21.95 -4.33
C TYR A 592 -3.26 -23.10 -5.25
N SER A 593 -4.15 -23.49 -6.17
CA SER A 593 -3.85 -24.29 -7.35
C SER A 593 -4.57 -23.63 -8.54
N ASP A 594 -3.88 -23.42 -9.65
CA ASP A 594 -4.41 -22.78 -10.87
C ASP A 594 -5.14 -21.44 -10.60
N ASN A 595 -4.62 -20.64 -9.65
CA ASN A 595 -5.21 -19.39 -9.09
C ASN A 595 -6.52 -19.53 -8.31
N ALA A 596 -7.01 -20.74 -8.02
CA ALA A 596 -8.12 -20.97 -7.09
C ALA A 596 -7.61 -21.45 -5.72
N VAL A 597 -8.26 -21.04 -4.62
CA VAL A 597 -7.88 -21.47 -3.26
C VAL A 597 -8.22 -22.95 -3.09
N ASN A 598 -7.23 -23.77 -2.69
CA ASN A 598 -7.45 -25.18 -2.36
C ASN A 598 -7.32 -25.47 -0.85
N HIS A 599 -6.54 -24.65 -0.14
CA HIS A 599 -6.46 -24.68 1.32
C HIS A 599 -6.52 -23.28 1.88
N ARG A 600 -7.16 -23.15 3.04
CA ARG A 600 -7.33 -21.92 3.80
C ARG A 600 -7.16 -22.21 5.28
N ILE A 601 -6.33 -21.42 5.96
CA ILE A 601 -6.35 -21.29 7.43
C ILE A 601 -6.77 -19.84 7.73
N HIS A 602 -7.85 -19.66 8.49
CA HIS A 602 -8.51 -18.37 8.70
C HIS A 602 -8.78 -18.16 10.20
N GLY A 603 -8.38 -17.02 10.77
CA GLY A 603 -8.45 -16.77 12.22
C GLY A 603 -9.85 -16.91 12.83
N ASN A 604 -10.87 -16.38 12.14
CA ASN A 604 -12.26 -16.28 12.58
C ASN A 604 -13.24 -16.67 11.44
N GLY A 605 -12.86 -17.68 10.65
CA GLY A 605 -13.61 -18.09 9.47
C GLY A 605 -13.39 -19.56 9.15
N GLU A 606 -13.98 -20.04 8.07
CA GLU A 606 -13.84 -21.45 7.68
C GLU A 606 -12.40 -21.75 7.26
N THR A 607 -11.75 -22.60 8.06
CA THR A 607 -10.47 -23.23 7.73
C THR A 607 -10.77 -24.48 6.92
N VAL A 608 -10.43 -24.45 5.63
CA VAL A 608 -10.83 -25.45 4.63
C VAL A 608 -9.60 -26.12 4.03
N PHE A 609 -9.68 -27.43 3.79
CA PHE A 609 -8.66 -28.18 3.09
C PHE A 609 -9.34 -28.96 1.95
N ASN A 610 -8.73 -28.94 0.76
CA ASN A 610 -9.26 -29.56 -0.45
C ASN A 610 -10.56 -28.95 -0.99
N GLU A 611 -10.68 -27.62 -0.98
CA GLU A 611 -11.86 -26.91 -1.53
C GLU A 611 -12.10 -27.25 -3.02
N LEU A 612 -11.04 -27.55 -3.78
CA LEU A 612 -11.15 -27.95 -5.19
C LEU A 612 -11.49 -29.44 -5.40
N GLY A 613 -11.64 -30.21 -4.31
CA GLY A 613 -12.12 -31.59 -4.34
C GLY A 613 -11.18 -32.59 -5.04
N PHE A 614 -9.87 -32.33 -5.10
CA PHE A 614 -8.91 -33.25 -5.71
C PHE A 614 -8.78 -34.55 -4.89
N ASN A 615 -8.63 -35.67 -5.57
CA ASN A 615 -8.63 -37.02 -4.95
C ASN A 615 -7.29 -37.42 -4.29
N ASN A 616 -6.34 -36.49 -4.17
CA ASN A 616 -4.99 -36.70 -3.63
C ASN A 616 -4.60 -35.69 -2.54
N THR A 617 -5.50 -34.79 -2.16
CA THR A 617 -5.28 -33.76 -1.13
C THR A 617 -5.56 -34.32 0.28
N ASP A 618 -4.80 -35.31 0.70
CA ASP A 618 -4.99 -35.96 2.00
C ASP A 618 -4.58 -35.04 3.16
N VAL A 619 -5.43 -34.93 4.19
CA VAL A 619 -5.14 -34.15 5.41
C VAL A 619 -4.72 -35.09 6.52
N ARG A 620 -3.44 -35.12 6.86
CA ARG A 620 -2.90 -35.99 7.91
C ARG A 620 -2.31 -35.21 9.08
N ILE A 621 -2.52 -35.71 10.29
CA ILE A 621 -1.89 -35.26 11.53
C ILE A 621 -1.08 -36.42 12.09
N GLU A 622 0.19 -36.17 12.37
CA GLU A 622 1.18 -37.18 12.74
C GLU A 622 1.49 -37.16 14.25
N SER A 623 2.01 -38.26 14.78
CA SER A 623 2.80 -38.26 16.03
C SER A 623 4.22 -38.76 15.74
N ASP A 624 5.12 -38.55 16.71
CA ASP A 624 6.49 -39.10 16.81
C ASP A 624 6.78 -40.44 16.10
N THR A 625 5.82 -41.36 16.12
CA THR A 625 5.92 -42.74 15.61
C THR A 625 4.72 -43.14 14.73
N ARG A 626 3.84 -42.18 14.38
CA ARG A 626 2.55 -42.44 13.72
C ARG A 626 2.22 -41.38 12.65
N ALA A 627 2.62 -41.63 11.42
CA ALA A 627 2.37 -40.73 10.28
C ALA A 627 0.89 -40.52 9.89
N ASN A 628 -0.04 -41.25 10.51
CA ASN A 628 -1.48 -41.17 10.28
C ASN A 628 -2.23 -41.38 11.61
N MET A 629 -2.00 -40.47 12.57
CA MET A 629 -2.73 -40.49 13.85
C MET A 629 -4.19 -40.04 13.64
N PHE A 630 -4.38 -39.03 12.79
CA PHE A 630 -5.65 -38.66 12.17
C PHE A 630 -5.38 -38.44 10.67
N LEU A 631 -6.24 -38.96 9.79
CA LEU A 631 -6.10 -38.87 8.34
C LEU A 631 -7.49 -38.69 7.71
N VAL A 632 -7.67 -37.62 6.95
CA VAL A 632 -8.75 -37.52 5.95
C VAL A 632 -8.16 -38.01 4.63
N ASP A 633 -8.67 -39.14 4.13
CA ASP A 633 -8.29 -39.71 2.84
C ASP A 633 -9.25 -39.17 1.76
N ALA A 634 -8.73 -38.33 0.87
CA ALA A 634 -9.50 -37.65 -0.17
C ALA A 634 -9.87 -38.60 -1.32
N SER A 635 -9.18 -39.74 -1.45
CA SER A 635 -9.45 -40.73 -2.49
C SER A 635 -10.62 -41.65 -2.10
N ASP A 636 -10.63 -42.14 -0.87
CA ASP A 636 -11.67 -43.01 -0.31
C ASP A 636 -12.87 -42.21 0.26
N ASN A 637 -12.76 -40.88 0.40
CA ASN A 637 -13.77 -39.99 1.01
C ASN A 637 -14.09 -40.36 2.48
N LEU A 638 -13.06 -40.64 3.30
CA LEU A 638 -13.25 -41.10 4.68
C LEU A 638 -12.19 -40.57 5.66
N VAL A 639 -12.50 -40.68 6.95
CA VAL A 639 -11.58 -40.33 8.05
C VAL A 639 -11.06 -41.61 8.71
N ARG A 640 -9.74 -41.76 8.79
CA ARG A 640 -9.05 -42.82 9.54
C ARG A 640 -8.41 -42.26 10.80
N ILE A 641 -8.48 -43.00 11.90
CA ILE A 641 -7.82 -42.65 13.17
C ILE A 641 -6.87 -43.80 13.55
N GLY A 642 -5.58 -43.50 13.68
CA GLY A 642 -4.57 -44.39 14.26
C GLY A 642 -4.00 -45.51 13.38
N ASN A 643 -4.36 -45.62 12.09
CA ASN A 643 -3.71 -46.52 11.14
C ASN A 643 -3.53 -45.87 9.75
N GLY A 644 -2.45 -46.23 9.05
CA GLY A 644 -1.91 -45.52 7.90
C GLY A 644 -1.45 -46.38 6.74
N ALA A 645 -2.09 -47.53 6.49
CA ALA A 645 -1.92 -48.31 5.26
C ALA A 645 -3.08 -49.29 5.03
N GLY A 646 -3.51 -49.43 3.77
CA GLY A 646 -4.05 -50.69 3.23
C GLY A 646 -5.33 -51.26 3.86
N GLY A 647 -6.43 -50.52 3.81
CA GLY A 647 -7.78 -51.02 4.06
C GLY A 647 -8.17 -51.21 5.53
N LEU A 648 -9.39 -51.72 5.74
CA LEU A 648 -9.91 -52.10 7.05
C LEU A 648 -9.23 -53.39 7.54
N ALA A 649 -8.01 -53.26 8.04
CA ALA A 649 -7.27 -54.34 8.65
C ALA A 649 -8.06 -54.93 9.83
N GLN A 650 -8.45 -56.20 9.66
CA GLN A 650 -9.21 -57.02 10.59
C GLN A 650 -8.76 -56.85 12.05
N GLN A 651 -9.73 -56.64 12.96
CA GLN A 651 -9.59 -56.14 14.34
C GLN A 651 -9.50 -54.60 14.45
N GLY A 652 -10.66 -53.97 14.70
CA GLY A 652 -10.79 -52.56 15.11
C GLY A 652 -10.28 -52.31 16.54
N SER A 653 -9.03 -52.68 16.82
CA SER A 653 -8.41 -52.45 18.13
C SER A 653 -7.97 -50.99 18.24
N VAL A 654 -8.74 -50.20 18.99
CA VAL A 654 -8.27 -48.92 19.55
C VAL A 654 -7.15 -49.25 20.54
N ARG A 655 -5.92 -49.36 20.02
CA ARG A 655 -4.76 -49.86 20.76
C ARG A 655 -4.44 -48.95 21.94
N THR A 656 -4.82 -49.40 23.14
CA THR A 656 -4.55 -48.74 24.42
C THR A 656 -3.07 -48.34 24.50
N VAL A 657 -2.80 -47.04 24.55
CA VAL A 657 -1.45 -46.52 24.80
C VAL A 657 -1.20 -46.61 26.31
N THR A 658 -0.39 -47.59 26.71
CA THR A 658 -0.01 -47.78 28.12
C THR A 658 0.96 -46.66 28.51
N SER A 659 0.51 -45.69 29.32
CA SER A 659 1.41 -44.73 29.95
C SER A 659 2.14 -45.38 31.12
N THR A 660 3.38 -44.95 31.38
CA THR A 660 4.28 -45.55 32.39
C THR A 660 3.88 -45.26 33.85
N THR A 661 2.71 -44.63 34.07
CA THR A 661 2.25 -44.09 35.38
C THR A 661 0.95 -44.70 35.90
N GLY A 662 0.40 -45.72 35.24
CA GLY A 662 -0.50 -46.71 35.85
C GLY A 662 -1.97 -46.36 36.02
N THR A 663 -2.39 -45.10 35.94
CA THR A 663 -3.81 -44.70 35.97
C THR A 663 -4.11 -43.62 34.93
N LEU A 664 -4.99 -43.93 33.98
CA LEU A 664 -5.59 -42.96 33.06
C LEU A 664 -6.98 -43.46 32.62
N ASN A 665 -8.04 -42.85 33.14
CA ASN A 665 -9.41 -43.10 32.68
C ASN A 665 -9.61 -42.36 31.36
N VAL A 666 -9.14 -42.94 30.25
CA VAL A 666 -9.52 -42.49 28.92
C VAL A 666 -10.89 -43.05 28.58
N THR A 667 -11.93 -42.37 29.04
CA THR A 667 -13.26 -42.50 28.43
C THR A 667 -13.15 -41.94 27.02
N VAL A 668 -12.86 -42.80 26.04
CA VAL A 668 -13.16 -42.49 24.64
C VAL A 668 -14.68 -42.54 24.54
N ASP A 669 -15.31 -41.40 24.79
CA ASP A 669 -16.76 -41.26 24.71
C ASP A 669 -17.16 -41.32 23.24
N TYR A 670 -17.35 -42.56 22.75
CA TYR A 670 -17.72 -42.84 21.38
C TYR A 670 -19.22 -42.56 21.21
N ILE A 671 -19.61 -41.30 21.40
CA ILE A 671 -20.89 -40.76 20.95
C ILE A 671 -20.86 -40.78 19.41
N ALA A 672 -21.04 -41.97 18.84
CA ALA A 672 -21.61 -42.11 17.53
C ALA A 672 -23.02 -41.52 17.62
N ASN A 673 -23.12 -40.20 17.39
CA ASN A 673 -24.39 -39.48 17.43
C ASN A 673 -25.20 -39.84 16.18
N LEU A 674 -25.76 -41.04 16.22
CA LEU A 674 -26.52 -41.72 15.19
C LEU A 674 -27.92 -41.13 15.00
N GLN A 675 -28.05 -39.81 15.16
CA GLN A 675 -29.33 -39.11 15.26
C GLN A 675 -29.35 -37.80 14.45
N SER A 676 -29.81 -37.92 13.19
CA SER A 676 -30.56 -36.85 12.54
C SER A 676 -31.76 -37.43 11.77
N GLY A 677 -32.97 -37.20 12.29
CA GLY A 677 -34.24 -37.47 11.60
C GLY A 677 -34.72 -38.92 11.51
N THR A 678 -33.85 -39.91 11.27
CA THR A 678 -34.23 -41.34 11.20
C THR A 678 -33.26 -42.23 12.00
N GLY A 679 -33.77 -43.33 12.54
CA GLY A 679 -33.00 -44.19 13.44
C GLY A 679 -31.93 -44.99 12.72
N SER A 680 -30.66 -44.78 13.08
CA SER A 680 -29.55 -45.56 12.53
C SER A 680 -29.46 -46.94 13.19
N THR A 681 -28.92 -47.92 12.46
CA THR A 681 -28.72 -49.29 12.96
C THR A 681 -27.25 -49.55 13.25
N VAL A 682 -26.97 -50.20 14.39
CA VAL A 682 -25.66 -50.82 14.67
C VAL A 682 -25.84 -52.32 14.45
N GLY A 683 -25.33 -52.81 13.31
CA GLY A 683 -25.33 -54.23 12.99
C GLY A 683 -24.25 -54.97 13.78
N LEU A 684 -24.62 -56.09 14.41
CA LEU A 684 -23.70 -57.06 14.99
C LEU A 684 -23.85 -58.35 14.19
N GLY A 685 -22.77 -58.79 13.54
CA GLY A 685 -22.71 -59.99 12.70
C GLY A 685 -22.23 -61.21 13.47
N THR A 686 -21.50 -62.11 12.82
CA THR A 686 -21.03 -63.36 13.47
C THR A 686 -19.70 -63.22 14.22
N ALA A 687 -19.04 -62.05 14.15
CA ALA A 687 -17.72 -61.81 14.74
C ALA A 687 -17.68 -60.67 15.77
N GLU A 688 -18.77 -59.92 15.91
CA GLU A 688 -18.86 -58.71 16.73
C GLU A 688 -19.31 -59.02 18.17
N PHE A 689 -18.74 -58.33 19.15
CA PHE A 689 -19.05 -58.52 20.56
C PHE A 689 -19.31 -57.17 21.25
N VAL A 690 -20.38 -57.10 22.05
CA VAL A 690 -20.58 -56.03 23.03
C VAL A 690 -20.18 -56.59 24.40
N THR A 691 -19.09 -56.07 24.97
CA THR A 691 -18.53 -56.54 26.25
C THR A 691 -18.52 -55.42 27.28
N ASP A 692 -19.34 -55.53 28.32
CA ASP A 692 -19.27 -54.64 29.50
C ASP A 692 -18.11 -55.03 30.43
N GLY A 693 -17.47 -54.03 31.02
CA GLY A 693 -16.33 -54.14 31.93
C GLY A 693 -16.70 -53.68 33.35
N GLY A 694 -17.42 -54.52 34.10
CA GLY A 694 -17.80 -54.19 35.47
C GLY A 694 -19.01 -54.99 35.95
N ASN A 695 -20.15 -54.30 36.11
CA ASN A 695 -21.36 -54.85 36.72
C ASN A 695 -22.21 -55.74 35.78
N GLN A 696 -21.78 -55.94 34.52
CA GLN A 696 -22.39 -56.83 33.53
C GLN A 696 -23.80 -56.38 33.11
N VAL A 697 -23.97 -55.08 32.86
CA VAL A 697 -25.28 -54.48 32.56
C VAL A 697 -25.35 -53.91 31.15
N LEU A 698 -26.16 -54.54 30.29
CA LEU A 698 -26.63 -53.96 29.04
C LEU A 698 -28.06 -53.44 29.24
N MET A 699 -28.29 -52.16 28.95
CA MET A 699 -29.61 -51.51 29.09
C MET A 699 -30.11 -51.03 27.72
N MET A 700 -31.43 -51.07 27.51
CA MET A 700 -32.08 -50.60 26.29
C MET A 700 -33.52 -50.17 26.58
N ASP A 701 -33.98 -49.12 25.90
CA ASP A 701 -35.35 -48.59 25.96
C ASP A 701 -36.21 -49.12 24.79
N ALA A 702 -35.95 -50.37 24.40
CA ALA A 702 -36.51 -51.02 23.21
C ALA A 702 -36.45 -52.55 23.34
N ASN A 703 -37.13 -53.26 22.44
CA ASN A 703 -37.09 -54.73 22.38
C ASN A 703 -35.76 -55.22 21.80
N LEU A 704 -35.13 -56.20 22.45
CA LEU A 704 -34.10 -57.03 21.82
C LEU A 704 -34.77 -58.01 20.84
N ILE A 705 -34.62 -57.76 19.54
CA ILE A 705 -35.15 -58.59 18.46
C ILE A 705 -34.00 -59.20 17.63
N PRO A 706 -34.17 -60.41 17.06
CA PRO A 706 -33.25 -60.91 16.04
C PRO A 706 -33.40 -60.11 14.74
N PHE A 707 -32.37 -60.12 13.89
CA PHE A 707 -32.43 -59.45 12.59
C PHE A 707 -33.34 -60.20 11.58
N ASN A 708 -33.37 -61.53 11.67
CA ASN A 708 -34.22 -62.42 10.89
C ASN A 708 -35.23 -63.14 11.79
N ASP A 709 -36.44 -63.37 11.30
CA ASP A 709 -37.47 -64.19 11.99
C ASP A 709 -37.15 -65.70 11.88
N ASP A 710 -37.44 -66.46 12.95
CA ASP A 710 -37.20 -67.92 13.12
C ASP A 710 -35.77 -68.44 12.79
N ASP A 711 -34.76 -67.57 12.73
CA ASP A 711 -33.42 -67.88 12.19
C ASP A 711 -32.28 -67.90 13.24
N ASP A 712 -32.45 -67.19 14.37
CA ASP A 712 -31.43 -67.04 15.42
C ASP A 712 -31.95 -67.41 16.82
N GLY A 713 -31.07 -67.98 17.65
CA GLY A 713 -31.39 -68.44 19.01
C GLY A 713 -30.73 -67.58 20.10
N LEU A 714 -31.45 -67.34 21.20
CA LEU A 714 -30.93 -66.61 22.37
C LEU A 714 -29.96 -67.48 23.19
N GLY A 715 -28.73 -67.62 22.68
CA GLY A 715 -27.67 -68.48 23.24
C GLY A 715 -27.68 -69.91 22.67
N PHE A 716 -26.60 -70.65 22.96
CA PHE A 716 -26.35 -72.00 22.42
C PHE A 716 -25.61 -72.89 23.44
N SER A 717 -25.40 -74.19 23.15
CA SER A 717 -25.06 -75.21 24.18
C SER A 717 -23.87 -74.90 25.10
N ASN A 718 -22.84 -74.20 24.62
CA ASN A 718 -21.69 -73.73 25.39
C ASN A 718 -21.88 -72.31 25.98
N PHE A 719 -22.63 -71.43 25.33
CA PHE A 719 -22.98 -70.07 25.80
C PHE A 719 -24.48 -69.99 26.18
N ARG A 720 -24.81 -70.56 27.34
CA ARG A 720 -26.17 -70.58 27.91
C ARG A 720 -26.38 -69.48 28.94
N TRP A 721 -27.48 -68.75 28.82
CA TRP A 721 -28.02 -67.90 29.87
C TRP A 721 -28.30 -68.70 31.15
N THR A 722 -28.00 -68.11 32.31
CA THR A 722 -28.18 -68.76 33.63
C THR A 722 -29.63 -68.74 34.11
N ALA A 723 -30.36 -67.67 33.78
CA ALA A 723 -31.79 -67.50 33.99
C ALA A 723 -32.33 -66.43 33.03
N LEU A 724 -33.64 -66.45 32.79
CA LEU A 724 -34.39 -65.33 32.20
C LEU A 724 -35.33 -64.79 33.29
N TRP A 725 -35.27 -63.50 33.57
CA TRP A 725 -36.18 -62.82 34.49
C TRP A 725 -37.13 -61.96 33.68
N ALA A 726 -38.42 -62.30 33.69
CA ALA A 726 -39.47 -61.64 32.93
C ALA A 726 -40.76 -61.56 33.74
N THR A 727 -41.60 -60.56 33.46
CA THR A 727 -42.92 -60.38 34.10
C THR A 727 -43.91 -61.46 33.67
N ASP A 728 -43.90 -61.80 32.38
CA ASP A 728 -44.77 -62.80 31.75
C ASP A 728 -43.97 -64.00 31.22
N GLY A 729 -44.66 -65.11 30.98
CA GLY A 729 -44.07 -66.33 30.42
C GLY A 729 -43.76 -66.22 28.92
N THR A 730 -42.82 -67.02 28.44
CA THR A 730 -42.42 -67.05 27.02
C THR A 730 -43.57 -67.47 26.10
N ILE A 731 -43.98 -66.57 25.20
CA ILE A 731 -44.93 -66.89 24.14
C ILE A 731 -44.29 -67.87 23.15
N ASN A 732 -44.96 -68.99 22.88
CA ASN A 732 -44.52 -69.98 21.89
C ASN A 732 -45.58 -70.06 20.78
N THR A 733 -45.21 -69.68 19.56
CA THR A 733 -46.13 -69.62 18.42
C THR A 733 -46.69 -70.99 18.08
N SER A 734 -48.02 -71.15 18.19
CA SER A 734 -48.69 -72.45 18.08
C SER A 734 -49.91 -72.42 17.15
N ASP A 735 -49.96 -71.47 16.21
CA ASP A 735 -51.03 -71.38 15.22
C ASP A 735 -51.11 -72.65 14.33
N LEU A 736 -52.32 -73.03 13.92
CA LEU A 736 -52.56 -74.21 13.07
C LEU A 736 -52.15 -73.97 11.61
N THR A 737 -52.20 -72.72 11.13
CA THR A 737 -51.81 -72.33 9.76
C THR A 737 -50.31 -72.52 9.49
N LEU A 738 -49.49 -72.52 10.54
CA LEU A 738 -48.04 -72.73 10.48
C LEU A 738 -47.65 -74.22 10.70
N LYS A 739 -48.64 -75.12 10.81
CA LYS A 739 -48.43 -76.54 11.14
C LYS A 739 -48.95 -77.46 10.04
N LYS A 740 -48.34 -78.64 9.96
CA LYS A 740 -48.70 -79.73 9.04
C LYS A 740 -48.58 -81.07 9.76
N ASP A 741 -49.01 -82.15 9.10
CA ASP A 741 -48.85 -83.53 9.56
C ASP A 741 -49.43 -83.76 10.99
N ILE A 742 -50.57 -83.12 11.25
CA ILE A 742 -51.20 -83.01 12.58
C ILE A 742 -51.95 -84.31 12.92
N GLU A 743 -51.36 -85.15 13.76
CA GLU A 743 -51.95 -86.39 14.28
C GLU A 743 -52.31 -86.29 15.78
N PRO A 744 -53.26 -87.10 16.29
CA PRO A 744 -53.48 -87.26 17.72
C PRO A 744 -52.22 -87.74 18.46
N LEU A 745 -51.99 -87.22 19.67
CA LEU A 745 -50.80 -87.53 20.46
C LEU A 745 -50.71 -89.03 20.80
N LYS A 746 -49.56 -89.64 20.44
CA LYS A 746 -49.26 -91.07 20.60
C LYS A 746 -48.81 -91.44 22.01
N TYR A 747 -48.28 -90.46 22.75
CA TYR A 747 -47.83 -90.60 24.14
C TYR A 747 -48.98 -90.30 25.11
N GLY A 748 -49.14 -91.14 26.13
CA GLY A 748 -50.21 -91.02 27.11
C GLY A 748 -49.78 -91.47 28.50
N LEU A 749 -50.74 -91.99 29.27
CA LEU A 749 -50.52 -92.36 30.68
C LEU A 749 -49.42 -93.41 30.86
N ASP A 750 -49.39 -94.42 29.98
CA ASP A 750 -48.48 -95.54 30.16
C ASP A 750 -47.01 -95.11 29.96
N GLN A 751 -46.71 -94.23 28.98
CA GLN A 751 -45.34 -93.66 28.83
C GLN A 751 -44.98 -92.65 29.93
N LEU A 752 -45.96 -91.89 30.46
CA LEU A 752 -45.70 -90.98 31.57
C LEU A 752 -45.26 -91.72 32.84
N MET A 753 -45.72 -92.96 33.04
CA MET A 753 -45.32 -93.80 34.17
C MET A 753 -43.90 -94.38 34.05
N ASP A 754 -43.34 -94.45 32.83
CA ASP A 754 -41.97 -94.93 32.57
C ASP A 754 -40.90 -93.81 32.74
N ILE A 755 -41.30 -92.54 32.85
CA ILE A 755 -40.39 -91.38 32.91
C ILE A 755 -39.76 -91.22 34.31
N GLU A 756 -38.43 -91.16 34.36
CA GLU A 756 -37.67 -90.89 35.58
C GLU A 756 -37.68 -89.40 35.94
N THR A 757 -38.39 -89.05 37.03
CA THR A 757 -38.22 -87.76 37.73
C THR A 757 -37.03 -87.84 38.69
N ILE A 758 -36.20 -86.79 38.72
CA ILE A 758 -34.95 -86.77 39.48
C ILE A 758 -34.73 -85.46 40.24
N THR A 759 -33.95 -85.55 41.33
CA THR A 759 -33.26 -84.40 41.93
C THR A 759 -31.78 -84.42 41.56
N TYR A 760 -31.18 -83.24 41.38
CA TYR A 760 -29.78 -83.13 40.97
C TYR A 760 -29.11 -81.84 41.47
N LYS A 761 -27.77 -81.81 41.39
CA LYS A 761 -26.93 -80.61 41.52
C LYS A 761 -25.98 -80.52 40.33
N TRP A 762 -25.47 -79.33 40.00
CA TRP A 762 -24.54 -79.14 38.90
C TRP A 762 -23.10 -79.53 39.28
N LYS A 763 -22.51 -80.46 38.53
CA LYS A 763 -21.12 -80.95 38.74
C LYS A 763 -20.03 -79.87 38.65
N ASN A 764 -20.33 -78.71 38.05
CA ASN A 764 -19.37 -77.62 37.87
C ASN A 764 -19.35 -76.61 39.04
N GLY A 765 -20.18 -76.80 40.08
CA GLY A 765 -20.18 -75.96 41.28
C GLY A 765 -20.61 -74.51 41.09
N LYS A 766 -21.14 -74.10 39.92
CA LYS A 766 -21.59 -72.71 39.69
C LYS A 766 -22.72 -72.29 40.65
N THR A 767 -23.57 -73.22 41.04
CA THR A 767 -24.46 -73.11 42.21
C THR A 767 -24.54 -74.48 42.89
N ASP A 768 -24.74 -74.49 44.21
CA ASP A 768 -24.86 -75.71 45.02
C ASP A 768 -26.32 -76.02 45.39
N ASP A 769 -27.26 -75.48 44.61
CA ASP A 769 -28.70 -75.70 44.78
C ASP A 769 -29.10 -77.12 44.37
N THR A 770 -29.93 -77.77 45.18
CA THR A 770 -30.70 -78.93 44.70
C THR A 770 -31.79 -78.46 43.75
N LYS A 771 -31.81 -78.97 42.52
CA LYS A 771 -32.87 -78.76 41.52
C LYS A 771 -33.67 -80.03 41.30
N ILE A 772 -34.90 -79.89 40.82
CA ILE A 772 -35.75 -80.98 40.32
C ILE A 772 -35.78 -80.97 38.79
N GLY A 773 -36.06 -82.11 38.16
CA GLY A 773 -36.22 -82.20 36.71
C GLY A 773 -36.26 -83.63 36.20
N PHE A 774 -35.90 -83.82 34.93
CA PHE A 774 -35.84 -85.11 34.25
C PHE A 774 -34.43 -85.46 33.78
N SER A 775 -34.15 -86.75 33.64
CA SER A 775 -32.96 -87.24 32.93
C SER A 775 -33.20 -87.17 31.42
N ALA A 776 -32.44 -86.34 30.70
CA ALA A 776 -32.56 -86.22 29.24
C ALA A 776 -32.30 -87.56 28.52
N GLN A 777 -31.40 -88.38 29.05
CA GLN A 777 -31.07 -89.72 28.52
C GLN A 777 -32.09 -90.82 28.91
N ASN A 778 -32.99 -90.55 29.87
CA ASN A 778 -34.20 -91.36 30.09
C ASN A 778 -35.29 -90.92 29.11
N LEU A 779 -35.62 -89.62 29.08
CA LEU A 779 -36.62 -89.04 28.17
C LEU A 779 -36.37 -89.43 26.70
N GLN A 780 -35.12 -89.35 26.22
CA GLN A 780 -34.79 -89.62 24.81
C GLN A 780 -35.12 -91.06 24.36
N LYS A 781 -35.34 -92.00 25.29
CA LYS A 781 -35.72 -93.40 25.01
C LYS A 781 -37.24 -93.61 24.99
N ILE A 782 -38.01 -92.70 25.58
CA ILE A 782 -39.45 -92.86 25.84
C ILE A 782 -40.24 -91.87 24.96
N ILE A 783 -39.80 -90.61 24.93
CA ILE A 783 -40.37 -89.50 24.16
C ILE A 783 -39.19 -88.71 23.56
N PRO A 784 -38.60 -89.16 22.44
CA PRO A 784 -37.40 -88.53 21.87
C PRO A 784 -37.61 -87.07 21.44
N GLU A 785 -38.84 -86.68 21.10
CA GLU A 785 -39.16 -85.35 20.56
C GLU A 785 -38.97 -84.22 21.57
N VAL A 786 -39.10 -84.48 22.88
CA VAL A 786 -38.87 -83.47 23.92
C VAL A 786 -37.38 -83.27 24.25
N VAL A 787 -36.46 -83.96 23.56
CA VAL A 787 -35.01 -83.90 23.81
C VAL A 787 -34.27 -83.32 22.61
N ARG A 788 -33.60 -82.19 22.83
CA ARG A 788 -32.74 -81.53 21.82
C ARG A 788 -31.32 -82.07 21.94
N ASP A 789 -30.79 -82.60 20.84
CA ASP A 789 -29.45 -83.21 20.77
C ASP A 789 -28.55 -82.56 19.68
N TYR A 790 -28.95 -81.39 19.17
CA TYR A 790 -28.25 -80.61 18.16
C TYR A 790 -28.28 -79.11 18.46
N ASP A 791 -27.20 -78.42 18.10
CA ASP A 791 -27.16 -76.97 17.94
C ASP A 791 -27.53 -76.59 16.49
N LEU A 792 -27.95 -75.35 16.28
CA LEU A 792 -28.18 -74.78 14.95
C LEU A 792 -27.04 -73.81 14.65
N VAL A 793 -26.35 -74.01 13.53
CA VAL A 793 -25.15 -73.25 13.16
C VAL A 793 -25.28 -72.75 11.73
N LYS A 794 -25.09 -71.45 11.51
CA LYS A 794 -25.02 -70.84 10.18
C LYS A 794 -23.59 -71.02 9.64
N PRO A 795 -23.38 -71.56 8.43
CA PRO A 795 -22.05 -71.81 7.88
C PRO A 795 -21.41 -70.58 7.21
N ASP A 796 -22.21 -69.58 6.86
CA ASP A 796 -21.77 -68.27 6.36
C ASP A 796 -22.78 -67.17 6.75
N GLU A 797 -22.39 -65.92 6.56
CA GLU A 797 -23.17 -64.73 6.90
C GLU A 797 -24.21 -64.35 5.82
N LYS A 798 -24.31 -65.10 4.71
CA LYS A 798 -25.09 -64.71 3.52
C LYS A 798 -26.48 -65.33 3.48
N GLY A 799 -27.14 -65.42 4.65
CA GLY A 799 -28.50 -65.96 4.77
C GLY A 799 -28.59 -67.47 4.54
N SER A 800 -27.46 -68.20 4.66
CA SER A 800 -27.46 -69.66 4.61
C SER A 800 -28.27 -70.24 5.79
N LYS A 801 -29.26 -71.08 5.47
CA LYS A 801 -30.17 -71.68 6.46
C LYS A 801 -29.38 -72.44 7.56
N PRO A 802 -29.75 -72.32 8.85
CA PRO A 802 -29.04 -72.97 9.93
C PRO A 802 -28.97 -74.50 9.78
N VAL A 803 -27.77 -75.05 9.92
CA VAL A 803 -27.48 -76.48 9.81
C VAL A 803 -27.49 -77.11 11.21
N LYS A 804 -28.11 -78.30 11.34
CA LYS A 804 -28.09 -79.07 12.60
C LYS A 804 -26.72 -79.71 12.80
N VAL A 805 -25.99 -79.26 13.83
CA VAL A 805 -24.72 -79.85 14.27
C VAL A 805 -24.97 -80.62 15.56
N LYS A 806 -24.49 -81.87 15.66
CA LYS A 806 -24.69 -82.70 16.86
C LYS A 806 -24.08 -82.02 18.08
N SER A 807 -24.88 -81.87 19.15
CA SER A 807 -24.41 -81.32 20.42
C SER A 807 -23.99 -82.44 21.39
N GLU A 808 -22.95 -82.19 22.18
CA GLU A 808 -22.51 -83.10 23.25
C GLU A 808 -23.42 -83.01 24.49
N VAL A 809 -24.18 -81.92 24.63
CA VAL A 809 -25.06 -81.66 25.79
C VAL A 809 -26.52 -81.72 25.35
N LEU A 810 -27.28 -82.66 25.92
CA LEU A 810 -28.70 -82.79 25.65
C LEU A 810 -29.51 -81.72 26.41
N GLY A 811 -30.39 -81.01 25.69
CA GLY A 811 -31.42 -80.13 26.25
C GLY A 811 -32.78 -80.83 26.31
N VAL A 812 -33.71 -80.29 27.11
CA VAL A 812 -35.09 -80.80 27.24
C VAL A 812 -36.10 -79.66 27.06
N TYR A 813 -37.08 -79.85 26.19
CA TYR A 813 -38.24 -78.98 26.04
C TYR A 813 -39.27 -79.32 27.12
N TYR A 814 -39.12 -78.74 28.31
CA TYR A 814 -40.01 -78.98 29.46
C TYR A 814 -41.48 -78.61 29.18
N SER A 815 -41.72 -77.65 28.29
CA SER A 815 -43.04 -77.28 27.76
C SER A 815 -43.76 -78.42 27.05
N ASP A 816 -43.02 -79.24 26.31
CA ASP A 816 -43.55 -80.18 25.33
C ASP A 816 -43.98 -81.50 25.99
N ILE A 817 -43.59 -81.69 27.26
CA ILE A 817 -44.10 -82.72 28.16
C ILE A 817 -45.54 -82.37 28.62
N ILE A 818 -45.95 -81.09 28.62
CA ILE A 818 -47.27 -80.68 29.13
C ILE A 818 -48.42 -81.34 28.35
N PRO A 819 -48.47 -81.34 26.99
CA PRO A 819 -49.47 -82.10 26.23
C PRO A 819 -49.53 -83.59 26.59
N VAL A 820 -48.39 -84.23 26.87
CA VAL A 820 -48.33 -85.63 27.30
C VAL A 820 -48.98 -85.81 28.67
N THR A 821 -48.70 -84.92 29.62
CA THR A 821 -49.35 -84.97 30.95
C THR A 821 -50.84 -84.72 30.88
N VAL A 822 -51.32 -83.80 30.02
CA VAL A 822 -52.75 -83.55 29.79
C VAL A 822 -53.42 -84.80 29.20
N LYS A 823 -52.79 -85.45 28.22
CA LYS A 823 -53.26 -86.68 27.60
C LYS A 823 -53.29 -87.86 28.59
N ALA A 824 -52.28 -87.99 29.43
CA ALA A 824 -52.23 -88.95 30.52
C ALA A 824 -53.34 -88.72 31.56
N ILE A 825 -53.63 -87.46 31.92
CA ILE A 825 -54.72 -87.09 32.83
C ILE A 825 -56.09 -87.42 32.22
N GLN A 826 -56.30 -87.18 30.93
CA GLN A 826 -57.54 -87.58 30.22
C GLN A 826 -57.75 -89.10 30.26
N GLU A 827 -56.69 -89.88 30.07
CA GLU A 827 -56.73 -91.34 30.12
C GLU A 827 -56.91 -91.88 31.55
N LEU A 828 -56.30 -91.23 32.54
CA LEU A 828 -56.51 -91.53 33.96
C LEU A 828 -57.96 -91.24 34.37
N ASN A 829 -58.52 -90.11 33.97
CA ASN A 829 -59.91 -89.75 34.24
C ASN A 829 -60.88 -90.78 33.62
N LYS A 830 -60.62 -91.22 32.37
CA LYS A 830 -61.41 -92.27 31.73
C LYS A 830 -61.30 -93.63 32.44
N LYS A 831 -60.12 -93.97 32.98
CA LYS A 831 -59.94 -95.16 33.85
C LYS A 831 -60.76 -95.00 35.15
N ILE A 832 -60.84 -93.80 35.74
CA ILE A 832 -61.67 -93.50 36.91
C ILE A 832 -63.18 -93.61 36.60
N GLU A 833 -63.69 -92.95 35.56
CA GLU A 833 -65.10 -93.02 35.13
C GLU A 833 -65.59 -94.47 34.91
N THR A 834 -64.70 -95.31 34.36
CA THR A 834 -64.95 -96.74 34.16
C THR A 834 -65.08 -97.47 35.50
N LEU A 835 -64.13 -97.25 36.42
CA LEU A 835 -64.14 -97.85 37.77
C LEU A 835 -65.34 -97.38 38.61
N GLU A 836 -65.76 -96.12 38.52
CA GLU A 836 -66.96 -95.62 39.19
C GLU A 836 -68.24 -96.25 38.65
N THR A 837 -68.31 -96.48 37.33
CA THR A 837 -69.42 -97.20 36.68
C THR A 837 -69.48 -98.64 37.15
N GLU A 838 -68.36 -99.36 37.18
CA GLU A 838 -68.28 -100.74 37.69
C GLU A 838 -68.65 -100.81 39.18
N ASN A 839 -68.16 -99.88 40.00
CA ASN A 839 -68.46 -99.78 41.43
C ASN A 839 -69.97 -99.55 41.68
N THR A 840 -70.62 -98.74 40.83
CA THR A 840 -72.06 -98.51 40.86
C THR A 840 -72.85 -99.78 40.50
N ILE A 841 -72.42 -100.53 39.47
CA ILE A 841 -73.02 -101.81 39.09
C ILE A 841 -72.82 -102.87 40.19
N LEU A 842 -71.68 -102.88 40.88
CA LEU A 842 -71.42 -103.77 42.01
C LEU A 842 -72.31 -103.44 43.22
N LYS A 843 -72.59 -102.16 43.48
CA LYS A 843 -73.54 -101.73 44.51
C LYS A 843 -74.99 -102.14 44.20
N ASP A 844 -75.48 -101.99 42.97
CA ASP A 844 -76.81 -102.52 42.57
C ASP A 844 -76.91 -104.03 42.79
N LYS A 845 -75.89 -104.78 42.35
CA LYS A 845 -75.81 -106.23 42.56
C LYS A 845 -75.84 -106.61 44.04
N LEU A 846 -75.14 -105.86 44.89
CA LEU A 846 -75.13 -106.09 46.35
C LEU A 846 -76.52 -105.85 46.95
N SER A 847 -77.14 -104.69 46.71
CA SER A 847 -78.48 -104.41 47.26
C SER A 847 -79.58 -105.32 46.70
N ARG A 848 -79.39 -105.90 45.51
CA ARG A 848 -80.27 -106.94 44.98
C ARG A 848 -80.05 -108.31 45.62
N LEU A 849 -78.86 -108.61 46.14
CA LEU A 849 -78.61 -109.79 46.98
C LEU A 849 -79.20 -109.60 48.38
N GLU A 850 -78.98 -108.45 49.02
CA GLU A 850 -79.57 -108.08 50.31
C GLU A 850 -81.12 -108.17 50.27
N ALA A 851 -81.72 -107.67 49.19
CA ALA A 851 -83.17 -107.78 48.96
C ALA A 851 -83.64 -109.22 48.67
N LEU A 852 -82.78 -110.10 48.15
CA LEU A 852 -83.09 -111.51 47.94
C LEU A 852 -83.07 -112.27 49.28
N GLU A 853 -82.07 -112.01 50.12
CA GLU A 853 -81.91 -112.56 51.46
C GLU A 853 -83.06 -112.14 52.39
N ALA A 854 -83.45 -110.85 52.36
CA ALA A 854 -84.62 -110.35 53.07
C ALA A 854 -85.94 -111.05 52.63
N ARG A 855 -86.06 -111.41 51.34
CA ARG A 855 -87.20 -112.19 50.84
C ARG A 855 -87.14 -113.66 51.25
N LEU A 856 -85.94 -114.25 51.35
CA LEU A 856 -85.75 -115.62 51.84
C LEU A 856 -86.22 -115.74 53.30
N LEU A 857 -85.73 -114.85 54.17
CA LEU A 857 -86.14 -114.73 55.57
C LEU A 857 -87.65 -114.53 55.74
N ALA A 858 -88.29 -113.78 54.84
CA ALA A 858 -89.75 -113.60 54.84
C ALA A 858 -90.50 -114.87 54.43
N VAL A 859 -89.97 -115.69 53.51
CA VAL A 859 -90.55 -116.98 53.12
C VAL A 859 -90.41 -118.01 54.24
N GLU A 860 -89.24 -118.10 54.88
CA GLU A 860 -89.02 -118.97 56.05
C GLU A 860 -89.98 -118.64 57.20
N LYS A 861 -90.13 -117.34 57.51
CA LYS A 861 -91.09 -116.86 58.51
C LYS A 861 -92.54 -117.21 58.16
N ASN A 862 -92.91 -117.19 56.88
CA ASN A 862 -94.25 -117.57 56.44
C ASN A 862 -94.49 -119.09 56.48
N MET A 863 -93.49 -119.93 56.15
CA MET A 863 -93.63 -121.39 56.30
C MET A 863 -93.90 -121.81 57.74
N ASN A 864 -93.24 -121.16 58.71
CA ASN A 864 -93.47 -121.42 60.14
C ASN A 864 -94.91 -121.12 60.60
N ASN A 865 -95.60 -120.15 59.96
CA ASN A 865 -96.99 -119.81 60.29
C ASN A 865 -98.05 -120.75 59.67
N VAL A 866 -97.68 -121.57 58.68
CA VAL A 866 -98.63 -122.51 58.03
C VAL A 866 -98.83 -123.78 58.88
N ASN A 867 -97.81 -124.19 59.63
CA ASN A 867 -97.81 -125.45 60.40
C ASN A 867 -98.66 -125.41 61.70
N THR A 868 -99.24 -124.27 62.09
CA THR A 868 -99.96 -124.13 63.37
C THR A 868 -101.48 -124.27 63.30
N ASN A 869 -102.09 -124.24 62.11
CA ASN A 869 -103.55 -124.13 61.94
C ASN A 869 -104.29 -125.44 61.60
N THR A 870 -103.64 -126.60 61.68
CA THR A 870 -104.18 -127.88 61.17
C THR A 870 -104.44 -128.96 62.24
N SER A 871 -104.34 -128.67 63.54
CA SER A 871 -104.34 -129.71 64.60
C SER A 871 -105.28 -129.49 65.79
N VAL A 872 -106.26 -128.57 65.73
CA VAL A 872 -107.33 -128.34 66.73
C VAL A 872 -108.59 -127.86 66.00
N SER A 873 -109.84 -128.32 66.22
CA SER A 873 -110.38 -129.33 67.15
C SER A 873 -111.33 -130.30 66.44
N HIS A 874 -111.42 -131.54 66.94
CA HIS A 874 -112.50 -132.47 66.62
C HIS A 874 -112.78 -133.43 67.79
N ARG A 875 -113.13 -132.90 68.98
CA ARG A 875 -113.58 -133.72 70.12
C ARG A 875 -114.29 -132.95 71.24
N ALA A 876 -115.18 -133.70 71.92
CA ALA A 876 -115.83 -133.47 73.22
C ALA A 876 -117.08 -132.55 73.25
N ASP A 877 -118.21 -133.17 73.63
CA ASP A 877 -119.31 -132.55 74.36
C ASP A 877 -119.03 -132.70 75.88
N GLU A 878 -118.95 -131.59 76.62
CA GLU A 878 -119.39 -131.40 78.02
C GLU A 878 -119.27 -129.91 78.42
#